data_AF-A0A0R3TZZ2-F1
#
_entry.id   AF-A0A0R3TZZ2-F1
#
_cell.length_a   1.000
_cell.length_b   1.000
_cell.length_c   1.000
_cell.angle_alpha   90.00
_cell.angle_beta   90.00
_cell.angle_gamma   90.00
#
_symmetry.space_group_name_H-M   'P 1'
#
loop_
_entity.id
_entity.type
_entity.pdbx_description
1 polymer ?
#
loop_
_entity_poly.entity_id
_entity_poly.type
_entity_poly.pdbx_seq_one_letter_code
_entity_poly.pdbx_strand_id
1 'polypeptide(L)'
;MESPSPRLDPWRGLSGSRSPSLLSADDSSEPVKRMCDDISKERDEQILPVEPHLCEGPIKSTNKLAPVFANPLRDSRIDPTTNSVFFSCQIANPPRLPAPELLYKRGDVRNDLEALGLEGYDLGGTVGGSGGVAAAWYLSGCLLSESPGVTLGAEPNGWLWLKIEDAERGMAGKIVECVIRARNGKAKTRARILLPEPPKPPGRPGILQSASTEVLVGWSCGNYDSCEDFIYRVDVKYPDVKPVASAWRTVGYTVDRRILITDLEPDQAYRVRVCVRNAVGWSPYSIASSEFRLHSGQASKIPLPEEEREWMLQWRQATHPFGLSDHPEAMASTATTKAGKAEHEAFKRPPPSGVMNELLQTGGLFPHLEAVKMLCRTEGLISRGAFGNDSQLMVLLRCHPALVERGNIPTQQPEKQPIRLPAFILAKITRLHGLESGDPLEVNARQQALLFTLLRSAAATSASAGLGGAPLFTQQFSVRTPSLLPQSLCLGWMANDAAKPTGGIGLSTWVPGGPLLDVLLARGEYTEFSVARWVNQLLSALRWLHTAFHGRVHGRVDFDSIHAARRTSALPDIVLTGVEPVEHFGKTATCFTAPELDSGNKCNALSDLWSLGVFAYFLLLAESHSASITGRQSSRTPTPTGGSPDAQETEMARRRSHKYSVTVLPGGYRQLNRPIVNLKSIKQLSKWGRRFVYNTLQEEPMSRGSLDFWLDNDWFSLKADVVKQLTLNTIPSKYLRVFRPTENLYGVVPLFSDETDPLSTI
;
A
#
# COMPACT_ATOMS: atom_id res chain seq x y z
N MET A 1 33.96 -59.16 -2.69
CA MET A 1 33.10 -60.35 -2.59
C MET A 1 31.69 -59.88 -2.25
N GLU A 2 30.62 -60.30 -2.92
CA GLU A 2 30.49 -60.85 -4.28
C GLU A 2 28.98 -60.82 -4.62
N SER A 3 28.63 -60.56 -5.87
CA SER A 3 27.35 -61.02 -6.47
C SER A 3 27.53 -62.49 -6.90
N PRO A 4 26.51 -63.29 -7.35
CA PRO A 4 25.21 -62.87 -7.93
C PRO A 4 23.98 -63.82 -7.76
N SER A 5 22.78 -63.36 -8.21
CA SER A 5 21.73 -64.11 -8.98
C SER A 5 21.15 -65.48 -8.47
N PRO A 6 20.19 -66.17 -9.18
CA PRO A 6 19.25 -65.76 -10.24
C PRO A 6 17.75 -66.18 -10.03
N ARG A 7 16.92 -65.70 -10.97
CA ARG A 7 15.57 -66.11 -11.40
C ARG A 7 15.27 -67.63 -11.46
N LEU A 8 13.99 -68.05 -11.34
CA LEU A 8 13.06 -68.37 -12.47
C LEU A 8 11.70 -68.99 -12.03
N ASP A 9 10.63 -68.70 -12.79
CA ASP A 9 9.30 -69.38 -12.76
C ASP A 9 9.37 -70.85 -13.24
N PRO A 10 8.25 -71.61 -13.41
CA PRO A 10 7.63 -71.67 -14.76
C PRO A 10 6.19 -72.26 -14.99
N TRP A 11 5.72 -72.12 -16.26
CA TRP A 11 4.78 -72.97 -17.06
C TRP A 11 3.24 -72.86 -16.83
N ARG A 12 2.34 -72.88 -17.85
CA ARG A 12 2.36 -73.09 -19.34
C ARG A 12 1.78 -71.85 -20.10
N GLY A 13 1.73 -71.69 -21.43
CA GLY A 13 1.80 -72.58 -22.64
C GLY A 13 0.39 -72.71 -23.27
N LEU A 14 0.10 -72.66 -24.59
CA LEU A 14 0.82 -72.77 -25.89
C LEU A 14 -0.02 -72.04 -27.01
N SER A 15 0.34 -71.79 -28.28
CA SER A 15 1.61 -71.69 -29.08
C SER A 15 1.30 -71.26 -30.55
N GLY A 16 2.16 -70.47 -31.24
CA GLY A 16 2.05 -70.17 -32.69
C GLY A 16 2.89 -68.94 -33.13
N SER A 17 3.66 -69.01 -34.23
CA SER A 17 4.81 -68.10 -34.47
C SER A 17 4.77 -67.23 -35.74
N ARG A 18 5.22 -65.97 -35.62
CA ARG A 18 6.30 -65.34 -36.43
C ARG A 18 6.73 -63.97 -35.85
N SER A 19 7.95 -63.57 -36.19
CA SER A 19 8.79 -62.53 -35.55
C SER A 19 8.53 -61.08 -36.03
N PRO A 20 9.03 -60.04 -35.33
CA PRO A 20 8.56 -58.66 -35.50
C PRO A 20 9.30 -57.86 -36.59
N SER A 21 8.62 -56.86 -37.14
CA SER A 21 9.22 -55.76 -37.91
C SER A 21 9.23 -54.46 -37.09
N LEU A 22 10.38 -53.79 -37.06
CA LEU A 22 10.55 -52.44 -36.52
C LEU A 22 9.74 -51.38 -37.30
N LEU A 23 9.59 -50.20 -36.67
CA LEU A 23 9.00 -48.95 -37.20
C LEU A 23 7.46 -48.82 -37.06
N SER A 24 7.04 -48.37 -35.88
CA SER A 24 6.09 -47.24 -35.78
C SER A 24 6.38 -46.49 -34.47
N ALA A 25 6.94 -45.29 -34.58
CA ALA A 25 6.92 -44.33 -33.49
C ALA A 25 5.62 -43.55 -33.63
N ASP A 26 4.77 -43.58 -32.60
CA ASP A 26 3.81 -42.54 -32.21
C ASP A 26 2.79 -43.14 -31.23
N ASP A 27 2.97 -42.90 -29.92
CA ASP A 27 1.88 -42.35 -29.09
C ASP A 27 2.37 -41.75 -27.74
N SER A 28 3.39 -40.89 -27.78
CA SER A 28 3.73 -40.05 -26.63
C SER A 28 2.77 -38.86 -26.46
N SER A 29 1.70 -38.82 -27.25
CA SER A 29 0.83 -37.65 -27.43
C SER A 29 -0.35 -37.63 -26.46
N GLU A 30 -0.97 -38.77 -26.16
CA GLU A 30 -2.17 -38.84 -25.31
C GLU A 30 -2.09 -38.10 -23.97
N PRO A 31 -1.07 -38.29 -23.09
CA PRO A 31 -1.05 -37.61 -21.80
C PRO A 31 -0.83 -36.10 -21.94
N VAL A 32 -0.05 -35.67 -22.93
CA VAL A 32 0.15 -34.24 -23.24
C VAL A 32 -1.13 -33.64 -23.82
N LYS A 33 -1.84 -34.39 -24.66
CA LYS A 33 -3.10 -33.99 -25.27
C LYS A 33 -4.21 -33.88 -24.23
N ARG A 34 -4.35 -34.85 -23.32
CA ARG A 34 -5.26 -34.76 -22.16
C ARG A 34 -4.92 -33.57 -21.27
N MET A 35 -3.64 -33.32 -20.97
CA MET A 35 -3.24 -32.13 -20.20
C MET A 35 -3.56 -30.83 -20.94
N CYS A 36 -3.36 -30.76 -22.26
CA CYS A 36 -3.75 -29.62 -23.09
C CYS A 36 -5.28 -29.46 -23.20
N ASP A 37 -6.04 -30.55 -23.25
CA ASP A 37 -7.50 -30.57 -23.30
C ASP A 37 -8.10 -30.16 -21.94
N ASP A 38 -7.48 -30.54 -20.82
CA ASP A 38 -7.87 -30.10 -19.48
C ASP A 38 -7.49 -28.63 -19.24
N ILE A 39 -6.31 -28.18 -19.70
CA ILE A 39 -5.96 -26.75 -19.77
C ILE A 39 -6.94 -25.98 -20.68
N SER A 40 -7.47 -26.62 -21.73
CA SER A 40 -8.45 -25.99 -22.64
C SER A 40 -9.84 -25.93 -21.99
N LYS A 41 -10.26 -26.96 -21.26
CA LYS A 41 -11.51 -26.97 -20.47
C LYS A 41 -11.48 -25.97 -19.31
N GLU A 42 -10.36 -25.83 -18.60
CA GLU A 42 -10.19 -24.74 -17.62
C GLU A 42 -10.20 -23.35 -18.28
N ARG A 43 -9.79 -23.24 -19.55
CA ARG A 43 -9.86 -21.98 -20.31
C ARG A 43 -11.26 -21.64 -20.81
N ASP A 44 -12.08 -22.65 -21.09
CA ASP A 44 -13.48 -22.56 -21.51
C ASP A 44 -14.48 -22.61 -20.34
N GLU A 45 -14.02 -22.50 -19.08
CA GLU A 45 -14.89 -22.20 -17.94
C GLU A 45 -15.73 -20.94 -18.25
N GLN A 46 -17.04 -21.14 -18.45
CA GLN A 46 -18.01 -20.07 -18.59
C GLN A 46 -17.96 -19.20 -17.33
N ILE A 47 -17.71 -17.89 -17.47
CA ILE A 47 -17.64 -17.01 -16.29
C ILE A 47 -19.00 -17.04 -15.60
N LEU A 48 -19.02 -17.60 -14.39
CA LEU A 48 -20.22 -17.64 -13.57
C LEU A 48 -20.64 -16.19 -13.23
N PRO A 49 -21.77 -15.71 -13.77
CA PRO A 49 -22.28 -14.37 -13.47
C PRO A 49 -22.57 -14.25 -11.97
N VAL A 50 -22.68 -13.03 -11.46
CA VAL A 50 -23.25 -12.85 -10.12
C VAL A 50 -24.77 -12.83 -10.26
N GLU A 51 -25.45 -13.72 -9.54
CA GLU A 51 -26.91 -13.77 -9.56
C GLU A 51 -27.46 -12.52 -8.84
N PRO A 52 -28.49 -11.82 -9.38
CA PRO A 52 -28.93 -10.53 -8.85
C PRO A 52 -29.36 -10.52 -7.38
N HIS A 53 -29.70 -11.68 -6.80
CA HIS A 53 -30.06 -11.80 -5.38
C HIS A 53 -28.84 -11.83 -4.42
N LEU A 54 -27.62 -12.00 -4.96
CA LEU A 54 -26.36 -11.89 -4.22
C LEU A 54 -25.85 -10.43 -4.16
N CYS A 55 -26.49 -9.54 -4.91
CA CYS A 55 -26.38 -8.09 -4.76
C CYS A 55 -27.41 -7.65 -3.72
N GLU A 56 -26.94 -7.26 -2.53
CA GLU A 56 -27.84 -6.60 -1.57
C GLU A 56 -28.38 -5.30 -2.18
N GLY A 57 -29.65 -5.00 -1.88
CA GLY A 57 -30.25 -3.72 -2.21
C GLY A 57 -29.57 -2.55 -1.47
N PRO A 58 -30.05 -1.31 -1.64
CA PRO A 58 -29.45 -0.15 -0.99
C PRO A 58 -29.29 -0.39 0.52
N ILE A 59 -28.08 -0.14 1.03
CA ILE A 59 -27.69 -0.42 2.43
C ILE A 59 -28.71 0.25 3.34
N LYS A 60 -29.51 -0.56 4.03
CA LYS A 60 -30.52 -0.04 4.95
C LYS A 60 -29.80 0.56 6.15
N SER A 61 -30.11 1.81 6.47
CA SER A 61 -29.67 2.44 7.71
C SER A 61 -30.26 1.66 8.89
N THR A 62 -29.46 0.82 9.52
CA THR A 62 -29.85 0.07 10.72
C THR A 62 -28.88 0.35 11.86
N ASN A 63 -29.42 0.64 13.04
CA ASN A 63 -28.64 0.94 14.25
C ASN A 63 -27.96 -0.31 14.85
N LYS A 64 -27.77 -1.38 14.06
CA LYS A 64 -27.20 -2.67 14.46
C LYS A 64 -26.16 -3.08 13.42
N LEU A 65 -24.95 -2.56 13.60
CA LEU A 65 -23.78 -2.79 12.75
C LEU A 65 -23.37 -4.27 12.69
N ALA A 66 -23.36 -4.87 11.50
CA ALA A 66 -22.72 -6.16 11.29
C ALA A 66 -21.23 -6.07 11.67
N PRO A 67 -20.61 -7.15 12.18
CA PRO A 67 -19.18 -7.12 12.51
C PRO A 67 -18.35 -6.83 11.25
N VAL A 68 -17.32 -6.00 11.39
CA VAL A 68 -16.32 -5.70 10.36
C VAL A 68 -14.95 -5.52 11.04
N PHE A 69 -13.86 -5.80 10.32
CA PHE A 69 -12.50 -5.54 10.81
C PHE A 69 -12.00 -4.18 10.34
N ALA A 70 -11.53 -3.35 11.27
CA ALA A 70 -10.73 -2.17 10.97
C ALA A 70 -9.28 -2.53 10.65
N ASN A 71 -8.72 -3.51 11.38
CA ASN A 71 -7.41 -4.10 11.13
C ASN A 71 -7.54 -5.63 10.92
N PRO A 72 -7.47 -6.13 9.67
CA PRO A 72 -7.53 -7.56 9.38
C PRO A 72 -6.22 -8.28 9.76
N LEU A 73 -6.30 -9.62 9.88
CA LEU A 73 -5.14 -10.47 10.19
C LEU A 73 -3.99 -10.32 9.18
N ARG A 74 -2.77 -10.49 9.68
CA ARG A 74 -1.51 -10.45 8.94
C ARG A 74 -0.76 -11.77 9.10
N ASP A 75 -0.05 -12.17 8.05
CA ASP A 75 0.85 -13.33 8.10
C ASP A 75 1.86 -13.14 9.23
N SER A 76 2.03 -14.17 10.05
CA SER A 76 2.89 -14.14 11.24
C SER A 76 3.89 -15.29 11.19
N ARG A 77 4.95 -15.19 11.99
CA ARG A 77 6.06 -16.14 12.00
C ARG A 77 6.16 -16.85 13.34
N ILE A 78 6.64 -18.10 13.30
CA ILE A 78 7.15 -18.78 14.50
C ILE A 78 8.36 -17.99 14.99
N ASP A 79 8.32 -17.45 16.20
CA ASP A 79 9.40 -16.70 16.80
C ASP A 79 10.63 -17.61 17.01
N PRO A 80 11.82 -17.26 16.50
CA PRO A 80 13.00 -18.13 16.56
C PRO A 80 13.57 -18.29 17.98
N THR A 81 13.11 -17.50 18.95
CA THR A 81 13.58 -17.54 20.35
C THR A 81 12.60 -18.23 21.29
N THR A 82 11.29 -18.09 21.07
CA THR A 82 10.24 -18.64 21.93
C THR A 82 9.40 -19.75 21.28
N ASN A 83 9.62 -20.05 20.00
CA ASN A 83 8.75 -20.90 19.17
C ASN A 83 7.26 -20.50 19.17
N SER A 84 6.91 -19.29 19.64
CA SER A 84 5.52 -18.83 19.68
C SER A 84 5.11 -18.15 18.38
N VAL A 85 3.84 -18.26 17.99
CA VAL A 85 3.24 -17.47 16.90
C VAL A 85 2.16 -16.58 17.49
N PHE A 86 2.19 -15.28 17.19
CA PHE A 86 1.18 -14.32 17.64
C PHE A 86 0.41 -13.74 16.45
N PHE A 87 -0.90 -13.63 16.60
CA PHE A 87 -1.81 -13.01 15.65
C PHE A 87 -2.69 -11.97 16.34
N SER A 88 -2.86 -10.80 15.73
CA SER A 88 -3.79 -9.75 16.17
C SER A 88 -4.65 -9.23 15.03
N CYS A 89 -5.91 -8.90 15.34
CA CYS A 89 -6.83 -8.19 14.46
C CYS A 89 -7.76 -7.29 15.29
N GLN A 90 -8.33 -6.25 14.69
CA GLN A 90 -9.22 -5.31 15.35
C GLN A 90 -10.59 -5.27 14.68
N ILE A 91 -11.64 -5.52 15.46
CA ILE A 91 -13.03 -5.26 15.07
C ILE A 91 -13.26 -3.75 15.11
N ALA A 92 -13.95 -3.23 14.09
CA ALA A 92 -14.43 -1.86 14.10
C ALA A 92 -15.51 -1.69 15.17
N ASN A 93 -15.24 -0.84 16.17
CA ASN A 93 -16.23 -0.43 17.15
C ASN A 93 -17.25 0.55 16.52
N PRO A 94 -18.47 0.66 17.07
CA PRO A 94 -19.39 1.74 16.69
C PRO A 94 -18.70 3.10 16.88
N PRO A 95 -18.67 3.99 15.87
CA PRO A 95 -18.07 5.32 16.00
C PRO A 95 -18.65 6.10 17.19
N ARG A 96 -17.84 6.96 17.82
CA ARG A 96 -18.24 7.82 18.96
C ARG A 96 -17.45 9.12 18.91
N LEU A 97 -18.08 10.24 19.25
CA LEU A 97 -17.35 11.50 19.40
C LEU A 97 -16.45 11.45 20.65
N PRO A 98 -15.13 11.64 20.54
CA PRO A 98 -14.27 11.82 21.70
C PRO A 98 -14.48 13.22 22.29
N ALA A 99 -14.45 13.33 23.62
CA ALA A 99 -14.59 14.60 24.35
C ALA A 99 -15.72 15.54 23.82
N PRO A 100 -16.99 15.08 23.77
CA PRO A 100 -18.10 15.85 23.19
C PRO A 100 -18.27 17.25 23.81
N GLU A 101 -18.03 17.38 25.13
CA GLU A 101 -18.06 18.64 25.88
C GLU A 101 -17.09 19.72 25.35
N LEU A 102 -16.00 19.31 24.69
CA LEU A 102 -15.04 20.22 24.07
C LEU A 102 -15.37 20.50 22.60
N LEU A 103 -15.99 19.53 21.91
CA LEU A 103 -16.43 19.68 20.52
C LEU A 103 -17.65 20.61 20.40
N TYR A 104 -18.71 20.42 21.20
CA TYR A 104 -19.94 21.23 21.08
C TYR A 104 -19.74 22.71 21.44
N LYS A 105 -18.68 23.06 22.19
CA LYS A 105 -18.29 24.45 22.43
C LYS A 105 -17.93 25.22 21.14
N ARG A 106 -17.70 24.53 20.02
CA ARG A 106 -17.43 25.13 18.71
C ARG A 106 -18.68 25.49 17.90
N GLY A 107 -19.89 25.25 18.43
CA GLY A 107 -21.16 25.64 17.80
C GLY A 107 -21.57 24.79 16.59
N ASP A 108 -20.69 24.67 15.60
CA ASP A 108 -21.01 24.10 14.27
C ASP A 108 -21.07 22.57 14.20
N VAL A 109 -20.51 21.87 15.19
CA VAL A 109 -20.33 20.40 15.15
C VAL A 109 -21.65 19.65 14.95
N ARG A 110 -22.76 20.14 15.53
CA ARG A 110 -24.09 19.54 15.35
C ARG A 110 -24.55 19.63 13.90
N ASN A 111 -24.49 20.82 13.31
CA ASN A 111 -24.89 21.07 11.92
C ASN A 111 -24.03 20.26 10.94
N ASP A 112 -22.72 20.16 11.20
CA ASP A 112 -21.82 19.34 10.39
C ASP A 112 -22.13 17.83 10.50
N LEU A 113 -22.54 17.33 11.68
CA LEU A 113 -22.94 15.94 11.86
C LEU A 113 -24.32 15.62 11.25
N GLU A 114 -25.27 16.55 11.31
CA GLU A 114 -26.57 16.46 10.62
C GLU A 114 -26.38 16.45 9.10
N ALA A 115 -25.55 17.35 8.55
CA ALA A 115 -25.17 17.35 7.14
C ALA A 115 -24.46 16.05 6.71
N LEU A 116 -23.77 15.40 7.64
CA LEU A 116 -23.16 14.08 7.43
C LEU A 116 -24.14 12.91 7.68
N GLY A 117 -25.37 13.11 8.17
CA GLY A 117 -26.27 12.02 8.56
C GLY A 117 -25.72 11.15 9.70
N LEU A 118 -24.89 11.75 10.57
CA LEU A 118 -24.19 11.13 11.69
C LEU A 118 -24.67 11.64 13.05
N GLU A 119 -25.80 12.36 13.10
CA GLU A 119 -26.48 12.87 14.31
C GLU A 119 -26.66 11.80 15.42
N GLY A 120 -26.87 10.53 15.06
CA GLY A 120 -27.07 9.42 16.00
C GLY A 120 -25.83 9.05 16.83
N TYR A 121 -24.65 9.59 16.51
CA TYR A 121 -23.38 9.32 17.20
C TYR A 121 -23.10 10.29 18.37
N ASP A 122 -23.93 11.32 18.54
CA ASP A 122 -23.78 12.39 19.54
C ASP A 122 -23.81 11.92 21.00
N LEU A 123 -24.78 11.05 21.33
CA LEU A 123 -25.24 10.89 22.72
C LEU A 123 -24.45 9.89 23.56
N GLY A 124 -23.40 9.29 23.00
CA GLY A 124 -22.63 8.22 23.67
C GLY A 124 -23.48 7.02 24.10
N GLY A 125 -24.72 6.92 23.59
CA GLY A 125 -25.70 5.95 24.03
C GLY A 125 -25.18 4.52 23.92
N THR A 126 -25.73 3.63 24.72
CA THR A 126 -25.60 2.20 24.51
C THR A 126 -26.40 1.80 23.27
N VAL A 127 -25.89 2.15 22.09
CA VAL A 127 -26.28 1.62 20.78
C VAL A 127 -25.88 0.15 20.77
N GLY A 128 -26.69 -0.66 21.45
CA GLY A 128 -26.48 -2.07 21.75
C GLY A 128 -25.09 -2.38 22.31
N GLY A 129 -24.94 -2.44 23.64
CA GLY A 129 -23.79 -3.13 24.24
C GLY A 129 -23.63 -4.48 23.54
N SER A 130 -22.45 -4.69 22.93
CA SER A 130 -22.18 -5.67 21.86
C SER A 130 -22.99 -6.96 22.02
N GLY A 131 -24.04 -7.10 21.22
CA GLY A 131 -25.11 -8.09 21.44
C GLY A 131 -24.66 -9.52 21.15
N GLY A 132 -23.85 -10.10 22.04
CA GLY A 132 -23.30 -11.44 21.89
C GLY A 132 -22.39 -11.56 20.66
N VAL A 133 -21.43 -10.66 20.47
CA VAL A 133 -20.38 -10.86 19.47
C VAL A 133 -19.45 -11.97 19.96
N ALA A 134 -19.45 -13.10 19.25
CA ALA A 134 -18.60 -14.23 19.52
C ALA A 134 -17.44 -14.28 18.51
N ALA A 135 -16.21 -14.24 19.01
CA ALA A 135 -15.01 -14.50 18.23
C ALA A 135 -14.66 -16.00 18.28
N ALA A 136 -14.40 -16.60 17.13
CA ALA A 136 -13.94 -17.98 17.00
C ALA A 136 -12.68 -18.02 16.13
N TRP A 137 -11.65 -18.70 16.62
CA TRP A 137 -10.37 -18.87 15.92
C TRP A 137 -10.27 -20.28 15.35
N TYR A 138 -9.75 -20.41 14.13
CA TYR A 138 -9.59 -21.70 13.46
C TYR A 138 -8.17 -21.83 12.92
N LEU A 139 -7.58 -23.02 13.03
CA LEU A 139 -6.32 -23.40 12.39
C LEU A 139 -6.60 -24.49 11.35
N SER A 140 -6.40 -24.17 10.07
CA SER A 140 -6.69 -25.07 8.94
C SER A 140 -8.12 -25.64 8.95
N GLY A 141 -9.09 -24.87 9.44
CA GLY A 141 -10.51 -25.27 9.57
C GLY A 141 -10.88 -25.94 10.90
N CYS A 142 -9.92 -26.35 11.72
CA CYS A 142 -10.17 -26.87 13.07
C CYS A 142 -10.38 -25.71 14.06
N LEU A 143 -11.47 -25.74 14.84
CA LEU A 143 -11.76 -24.75 15.87
C LEU A 143 -10.70 -24.82 16.99
N LEU A 144 -10.10 -23.67 17.32
CA LEU A 144 -9.21 -23.52 18.46
C LEU A 144 -10.03 -23.17 19.72
N SER A 145 -9.59 -23.69 20.87
CA SER A 145 -10.12 -23.36 22.19
C SER A 145 -8.95 -23.12 23.15
N GLU A 146 -9.21 -22.32 24.18
CA GLU A 146 -8.21 -21.96 25.19
C GLU A 146 -7.73 -23.23 25.92
N SER A 147 -6.43 -23.48 25.86
CA SER A 147 -5.81 -24.74 26.29
C SER A 147 -4.30 -24.53 26.49
N PRO A 148 -3.58 -25.44 27.17
CA PRO A 148 -2.12 -25.34 27.30
C PRO A 148 -1.46 -25.20 25.92
N GLY A 149 -0.69 -24.12 25.73
CA GLY A 149 -0.07 -23.77 24.44
C GLY A 149 -0.96 -22.98 23.46
N VAL A 150 -2.24 -22.73 23.75
CA VAL A 150 -3.12 -21.86 22.94
C VAL A 150 -3.83 -20.86 23.85
N THR A 151 -3.37 -19.62 23.82
CA THR A 151 -3.99 -18.51 24.56
C THR A 151 -4.72 -17.57 23.61
N LEU A 152 -5.91 -17.15 24.02
CA LEU A 152 -6.81 -16.28 23.28
C LEU A 152 -7.12 -15.05 24.13
N GLY A 153 -7.37 -13.90 23.52
CA GLY A 153 -7.82 -12.75 24.28
C GLY A 153 -8.45 -11.63 23.47
N ALA A 154 -9.03 -10.68 24.21
CA ALA A 154 -9.71 -9.51 23.70
C ALA A 154 -9.38 -8.28 24.56
N GLU A 155 -9.32 -7.10 23.94
CA GLU A 155 -9.24 -5.80 24.63
C GLU A 155 -10.55 -5.01 24.47
N PRO A 156 -10.85 -4.04 25.36
CA PRO A 156 -12.01 -3.15 25.23
C PRO A 156 -12.10 -2.38 23.90
N ASN A 157 -10.98 -2.18 23.19
CA ASN A 157 -10.88 -1.41 21.96
C ASN A 157 -11.14 -2.24 20.67
N GLY A 158 -11.79 -3.40 20.80
CA GLY A 158 -12.11 -4.29 19.68
C GLY A 158 -10.94 -5.14 19.19
N TRP A 159 -9.77 -5.03 19.81
CA TRP A 159 -8.63 -5.91 19.52
C TRP A 159 -8.89 -7.32 20.00
N LEU A 160 -8.53 -8.28 19.15
CA LEU A 160 -8.53 -9.71 19.43
C LEU A 160 -7.16 -10.27 19.09
N TRP A 161 -6.71 -11.25 19.88
CA TRP A 161 -5.44 -11.92 19.64
C TRP A 161 -5.50 -13.43 19.92
N LEU A 162 -4.58 -14.13 19.26
CA LEU A 162 -4.28 -15.55 19.41
C LEU A 162 -2.76 -15.68 19.53
N LYS A 163 -2.31 -16.39 20.57
CA LYS A 163 -0.92 -16.80 20.74
C LYS A 163 -0.87 -18.32 20.85
N ILE A 164 -0.11 -18.93 19.93
CA ILE A 164 0.23 -20.35 19.95
C ILE A 164 1.66 -20.44 20.49
N GLU A 165 1.88 -21.22 21.54
CA GLU A 165 3.20 -21.52 22.10
C GLU A 165 3.70 -22.87 21.56
N ASP A 166 5.02 -23.10 21.61
CA ASP A 166 5.66 -24.34 21.12
C ASP A 166 5.24 -24.75 19.68
N ALA A 167 5.05 -23.77 18.79
CA ALA A 167 4.59 -23.99 17.43
C ALA A 167 5.63 -24.73 16.59
N GLU A 168 5.28 -25.95 16.18
CA GLU A 168 6.12 -26.79 15.34
C GLU A 168 6.37 -26.19 13.94
N ARG A 169 7.52 -26.51 13.33
CA ARG A 169 7.80 -26.19 11.92
C ARG A 169 6.73 -26.73 10.95
N GLY A 170 6.09 -27.85 11.29
CA GLY A 170 4.96 -28.43 10.54
C GLY A 170 3.68 -27.59 10.57
N MET A 171 3.62 -26.50 11.35
CA MET A 171 2.55 -25.52 11.28
C MET A 171 2.73 -24.47 10.16
N ALA A 172 3.93 -24.36 9.57
CA ALA A 172 4.15 -23.42 8.48
C ALA A 172 3.27 -23.74 7.25
N GLY A 173 2.75 -22.70 6.61
CA GLY A 173 1.78 -22.81 5.52
C GLY A 173 0.33 -23.08 5.98
N LYS A 174 0.09 -23.42 7.25
CA LYS A 174 -1.28 -23.48 7.79
C LYS A 174 -1.90 -22.09 7.84
N ILE A 175 -3.21 -22.03 7.63
CA ILE A 175 -3.98 -20.79 7.64
C ILE A 175 -4.69 -20.66 8.99
N VAL A 176 -4.50 -19.52 9.64
CA VAL A 176 -5.30 -19.07 10.78
C VAL A 176 -6.45 -18.22 10.25
N GLU A 177 -7.66 -18.50 10.71
CA GLU A 177 -8.87 -17.72 10.41
C GLU A 177 -9.49 -17.24 11.74
N CYS A 178 -9.80 -15.94 11.82
CA CYS A 178 -10.62 -15.37 12.89
C CYS A 178 -12.00 -15.06 12.31
N VAL A 179 -13.05 -15.65 12.88
CA VAL A 179 -14.44 -15.48 12.48
C VAL A 179 -15.23 -14.85 13.60
N ILE A 180 -15.83 -13.71 13.32
CA ILE A 180 -16.69 -12.96 14.24
C ILE A 180 -18.14 -13.22 13.84
N ARG A 181 -18.96 -13.67 14.78
CA ARG A 181 -20.40 -13.88 14.57
C ARG A 181 -21.20 -13.00 15.52
N ALA A 182 -22.23 -12.37 14.97
CA ALA A 182 -23.20 -11.56 15.68
C ALA A 182 -24.60 -11.83 15.12
N ARG A 183 -25.65 -11.37 15.81
CA ARG A 183 -27.05 -11.58 15.38
C ARG A 183 -27.39 -10.98 14.01
N ASN A 184 -26.57 -10.06 13.52
CA ASN A 184 -26.75 -9.24 12.32
C ASN A 184 -25.68 -9.48 11.25
N GLY A 185 -24.78 -10.47 11.42
CA GLY A 185 -23.81 -10.81 10.38
C GLY A 185 -22.61 -11.60 10.85
N LYS A 186 -21.73 -11.90 9.90
CA LYS A 186 -20.42 -12.55 10.10
C LYS A 186 -19.31 -11.68 9.51
N ALA A 187 -18.13 -11.68 10.11
CA ALA A 187 -16.89 -11.25 9.47
C ALA A 187 -15.86 -12.36 9.58
N LYS A 188 -14.99 -12.48 8.58
CA LYS A 188 -13.84 -13.39 8.63
C LYS A 188 -12.58 -12.66 8.18
N THR A 189 -11.45 -13.06 8.74
CA THR A 189 -10.13 -12.59 8.29
C THR A 189 -9.11 -13.73 8.43
N ARG A 190 -8.07 -13.72 7.60
CA ARG A 190 -7.17 -14.86 7.37
C ARG A 190 -5.71 -14.45 7.29
N ALA A 191 -4.84 -15.28 7.81
CA ALA A 191 -3.38 -15.15 7.70
C ALA A 191 -2.68 -16.52 7.67
N ARG A 192 -1.45 -16.55 7.19
CA ARG A 192 -0.57 -17.74 7.18
C ARG A 192 0.37 -17.73 8.39
N ILE A 193 0.68 -18.93 8.88
CA ILE A 193 1.88 -19.18 9.71
C ILE A 193 3.08 -19.36 8.77
N LEU A 194 4.16 -18.63 8.99
CA LEU A 194 5.40 -18.69 8.21
C LEU A 194 6.59 -19.12 9.09
N LEU A 195 7.62 -19.73 8.49
CA LEU A 195 8.87 -20.04 9.20
C LEU A 195 9.70 -18.76 9.43
N PRO A 196 10.53 -18.68 10.48
CA PRO A 196 11.51 -17.60 10.68
C PRO A 196 12.74 -17.81 9.78
N GLU A 197 12.55 -17.79 8.47
CA GLU A 197 13.63 -17.89 7.48
C GLU A 197 14.04 -16.53 6.90
N PRO A 198 15.34 -16.32 6.62
CA PRO A 198 15.80 -15.18 5.82
C PRO A 198 15.27 -15.30 4.38
N PRO A 199 15.16 -14.18 3.66
CA PRO A 199 14.61 -14.18 2.29
C PRO A 199 15.53 -14.91 1.30
N LYS A 200 14.94 -15.41 0.20
CA LYS A 200 15.68 -15.94 -0.94
C LYS A 200 16.55 -14.84 -1.56
N PRO A 201 17.76 -15.16 -2.06
CA PRO A 201 18.64 -14.17 -2.67
C PRO A 201 17.99 -13.51 -3.90
N PRO A 202 18.28 -12.23 -4.20
CA PRO A 202 17.72 -11.56 -5.37
C PRO A 202 18.32 -12.09 -6.68
N GLY A 203 17.67 -11.76 -7.78
CA GLY A 203 18.19 -12.07 -9.12
C GLY A 203 19.54 -11.40 -9.40
N ARG A 204 20.23 -11.89 -10.44
CA ARG A 204 21.52 -11.33 -10.88
C ARG A 204 21.36 -9.85 -11.27
N PRO A 205 22.12 -8.91 -10.69
CA PRO A 205 22.00 -7.50 -11.03
C PRO A 205 22.38 -7.22 -12.48
N GLY A 206 21.53 -6.46 -13.17
CA GLY A 206 21.73 -5.96 -14.52
C GLY A 206 21.85 -4.43 -14.55
N ILE A 207 22.59 -3.91 -15.51
CA ILE A 207 22.72 -2.47 -15.73
C ILE A 207 21.50 -1.99 -16.52
N LEU A 208 20.77 -1.02 -15.97
CA LEU A 208 19.61 -0.39 -16.61
C LEU A 208 20.04 0.82 -17.44
N GLN A 209 20.90 1.66 -16.87
CA GLN A 209 21.48 2.85 -17.51
C GLN A 209 22.87 3.13 -16.91
N SER A 210 23.74 3.81 -17.67
CA SER A 210 25.10 4.18 -17.26
C SER A 210 25.50 5.53 -17.84
N ALA A 211 26.16 6.36 -17.05
CA ALA A 211 26.82 7.60 -17.48
C ALA A 211 28.35 7.45 -17.35
N SER A 212 29.11 8.55 -17.27
CA SER A 212 30.57 8.46 -17.02
C SER A 212 30.94 8.35 -15.54
N THR A 213 30.13 8.88 -14.61
CA THR A 213 30.39 8.78 -13.15
C THR A 213 29.29 8.10 -12.34
N GLU A 214 28.24 7.58 -13.01
CA GLU A 214 27.06 7.01 -12.35
C GLU A 214 26.52 5.78 -13.08
N VAL A 215 25.94 4.83 -12.34
CA VAL A 215 25.25 3.66 -12.90
C VAL A 215 23.93 3.38 -12.18
N LEU A 216 22.89 3.07 -12.94
CA LEU A 216 21.59 2.61 -12.45
C LEU A 216 21.52 1.10 -12.64
N VAL A 217 21.47 0.35 -11.54
CA VAL A 217 21.47 -1.12 -11.50
C VAL A 217 20.11 -1.61 -11.01
N GLY A 218 19.59 -2.72 -11.54
CA GLY A 218 18.36 -3.36 -11.05
C GLY A 218 18.42 -4.89 -11.03
N TRP A 219 17.47 -5.53 -10.35
CA TRP A 219 17.39 -6.99 -10.16
C TRP A 219 15.95 -7.50 -10.00
N SER A 220 15.71 -8.79 -10.25
CA SER A 220 14.42 -9.44 -9.95
C SER A 220 14.28 -9.81 -8.47
N CYS A 221 13.04 -10.00 -8.01
CA CYS A 221 12.77 -10.46 -6.64
C CYS A 221 12.92 -11.99 -6.55
N GLY A 222 13.31 -12.52 -5.40
CA GLY A 222 13.24 -13.96 -5.10
C GLY A 222 11.96 -14.38 -4.35
N ASN A 223 11.14 -13.42 -3.92
CA ASN A 223 10.19 -13.57 -2.79
C ASN A 223 8.83 -12.91 -3.09
N TYR A 224 8.25 -13.18 -4.27
CA TYR A 224 6.98 -12.56 -4.73
C TYR A 224 5.74 -12.98 -3.90
N ASP A 225 5.86 -14.03 -3.09
CA ASP A 225 4.86 -14.59 -2.18
C ASP A 225 4.90 -13.97 -0.75
N SER A 226 5.87 -13.10 -0.48
CA SER A 226 6.10 -12.49 0.83
C SER A 226 5.50 -11.09 0.96
N CYS A 227 4.83 -10.83 2.09
CA CYS A 227 4.26 -9.53 2.45
C CYS A 227 5.20 -8.68 3.34
N GLU A 228 6.50 -8.99 3.35
CA GLU A 228 7.44 -8.46 4.33
C GLU A 228 8.16 -7.18 3.92
N ASP A 229 8.63 -6.46 4.92
CA ASP A 229 9.59 -5.38 4.79
C ASP A 229 10.95 -5.92 4.35
N PHE A 230 11.37 -5.50 3.15
CA PHE A 230 12.66 -5.85 2.56
C PHE A 230 13.56 -4.63 2.42
N ILE A 231 14.82 -4.79 2.86
CA ILE A 231 15.89 -3.82 2.64
C ILE A 231 17.01 -4.54 1.88
N TYR A 232 17.33 -4.05 0.69
CA TYR A 232 18.45 -4.53 -0.11
C TYR A 232 19.73 -3.83 0.31
N ARG A 233 20.84 -4.56 0.38
CA ARG A 233 22.21 -4.04 0.52
C ARG A 233 22.96 -4.34 -0.76
N VAL A 234 23.61 -3.32 -1.32
CA VAL A 234 24.35 -3.42 -2.57
C VAL A 234 25.83 -3.23 -2.30
N ASP A 235 26.64 -4.17 -2.77
CA ASP A 235 28.09 -4.06 -2.74
C ASP A 235 28.65 -3.92 -4.16
N VAL A 236 29.68 -3.10 -4.30
CA VAL A 236 30.49 -2.95 -5.51
C VAL A 236 31.88 -3.52 -5.28
N LYS A 237 32.38 -4.27 -6.26
CA LYS A 237 33.80 -4.56 -6.42
C LYS A 237 34.41 -3.48 -7.30
N TYR A 238 35.36 -2.74 -6.73
CA TYR A 238 36.14 -1.71 -7.40
C TYR A 238 37.34 -2.32 -8.14
N PRO A 239 37.92 -1.63 -9.14
CA PRO A 239 39.24 -1.99 -9.69
C PRO A 239 40.33 -1.89 -8.61
N ASP A 240 41.19 -2.91 -8.53
CA ASP A 240 42.29 -2.96 -7.54
C ASP A 240 43.55 -2.26 -8.10
N VAL A 241 44.16 -1.36 -7.33
CA VAL A 241 45.42 -0.64 -7.72
C VAL A 241 46.69 -1.37 -7.25
N LYS A 242 46.59 -2.29 -6.27
CA LYS A 242 47.72 -3.11 -5.74
C LYS A 242 47.19 -4.35 -4.96
N PRO A 243 48.02 -5.37 -4.66
CA PRO A 243 47.57 -6.76 -4.51
C PRO A 243 46.98 -7.16 -3.14
N VAL A 244 46.30 -6.25 -2.42
CA VAL A 244 45.42 -6.64 -1.30
C VAL A 244 44.03 -6.86 -1.88
N ALA A 245 43.79 -8.10 -2.31
CA ALA A 245 42.74 -8.44 -3.29
C ALA A 245 41.30 -8.13 -2.85
N SER A 246 40.49 -7.66 -3.81
CA SER A 246 39.09 -8.05 -3.98
C SER A 246 38.11 -7.80 -2.83
N ALA A 247 38.31 -6.73 -2.05
CA ALA A 247 37.34 -6.30 -1.03
C ALA A 247 36.09 -5.69 -1.68
N TRP A 248 34.97 -6.43 -1.63
CA TRP A 248 33.63 -5.88 -1.91
C TRP A 248 33.29 -4.79 -0.89
N ARG A 249 32.80 -3.63 -1.36
CA ARG A 249 32.43 -2.49 -0.51
C ARG A 249 30.94 -2.21 -0.64
N THR A 250 30.23 -2.11 0.49
CA THR A 250 28.82 -1.68 0.48
C THR A 250 28.73 -0.22 0.03
N VAL A 251 28.00 0.03 -1.04
CA VAL A 251 27.75 1.39 -1.56
C VAL A 251 26.47 2.00 -1.01
N GLY A 252 25.53 1.16 -0.55
CA GLY A 252 24.32 1.64 0.09
C GLY A 252 23.26 0.57 0.27
N TYR A 253 22.12 1.04 0.78
CA TYR A 253 20.91 0.28 1.04
C TYR A 253 19.76 0.89 0.24
N THR A 254 18.82 0.07 -0.20
CA THR A 254 17.62 0.52 -0.91
C THR A 254 16.40 -0.35 -0.56
N VAL A 255 15.22 0.25 -0.62
CA VAL A 255 13.91 -0.43 -0.50
C VAL A 255 13.27 -0.71 -1.88
N ASP A 256 13.96 -0.31 -2.95
CA ASP A 256 13.60 -0.62 -4.33
C ASP A 256 14.43 -1.79 -4.88
N ARG A 257 14.02 -2.31 -6.04
CA ARG A 257 14.80 -3.30 -6.80
C ARG A 257 15.71 -2.65 -7.85
N ARG A 258 16.02 -1.38 -7.62
CA ARG A 258 17.03 -0.60 -8.33
C ARG A 258 17.80 0.29 -7.36
N ILE A 259 19.03 0.62 -7.74
CA ILE A 259 19.86 1.58 -7.03
C ILE A 259 20.64 2.44 -8.04
N LEU A 260 20.68 3.74 -7.79
CA LEU A 260 21.60 4.67 -8.43
C LEU A 260 22.88 4.71 -7.60
N ILE A 261 24.00 4.33 -8.22
CA ILE A 261 25.35 4.38 -7.65
C ILE A 261 26.06 5.57 -8.30
N THR A 262 26.55 6.50 -7.49
CA THR A 262 27.25 7.72 -7.91
C THR A 262 28.74 7.62 -7.62
N ASP A 263 29.49 8.65 -8.02
CA ASP A 263 30.89 8.86 -7.63
C ASP A 263 31.83 7.71 -8.03
N LEU A 264 31.57 7.15 -9.21
CA LEU A 264 32.41 6.14 -9.85
C LEU A 264 33.38 6.78 -10.87
N GLU A 265 34.51 6.12 -11.11
CA GLU A 265 35.53 6.57 -12.06
C GLU A 265 35.22 6.04 -13.48
N PRO A 266 35.38 6.85 -14.55
CA PRO A 266 35.26 6.40 -15.94
C PRO A 266 36.25 5.30 -16.32
N ASP A 267 35.91 4.50 -17.33
CA ASP A 267 36.73 3.41 -17.93
C ASP A 267 37.21 2.28 -16.99
N GLN A 268 36.91 2.39 -15.69
CA GLN A 268 37.19 1.37 -14.68
C GLN A 268 36.23 0.18 -14.72
N ALA A 269 36.73 -0.99 -14.32
CA ALA A 269 35.96 -2.24 -14.31
C ALA A 269 35.30 -2.51 -12.96
N TYR A 270 33.96 -2.58 -12.95
CA TYR A 270 33.15 -2.79 -11.76
C TYR A 270 32.33 -4.08 -11.83
N ARG A 271 32.00 -4.64 -10.66
CA ARG A 271 30.96 -5.67 -10.51
C ARG A 271 30.06 -5.32 -9.33
N VAL A 272 28.77 -5.65 -9.43
CA VAL A 272 27.76 -5.38 -8.40
C VAL A 272 27.17 -6.70 -7.90
N ARG A 273 26.93 -6.82 -6.59
CA ARG A 273 26.14 -7.91 -5.99
C ARG A 273 25.14 -7.33 -5.00
N VAL A 274 24.03 -8.02 -4.79
CA VAL A 274 22.96 -7.59 -3.88
C VAL A 274 22.55 -8.71 -2.94
N CYS A 275 22.27 -8.39 -1.69
CA CYS A 275 21.53 -9.28 -0.76
C CYS A 275 20.33 -8.53 -0.20
N VAL A 276 19.31 -9.25 0.27
CA VAL A 276 18.08 -8.67 0.82
C VAL A 276 17.89 -9.11 2.27
N ARG A 277 17.38 -8.22 3.11
CA ARG A 277 17.10 -8.46 4.52
C ARG A 277 15.60 -8.38 4.80
N ASN A 278 15.10 -9.27 5.64
CA ASN A 278 13.83 -9.11 6.35
C ASN A 278 14.08 -8.98 7.87
N ALA A 279 13.02 -9.12 8.66
CA ALA A 279 13.07 -9.13 10.11
C ALA A 279 13.97 -10.23 10.73
N VAL A 280 14.13 -11.38 10.07
CA VAL A 280 14.95 -12.50 10.55
C VAL A 280 16.43 -12.25 10.27
N GLY A 281 16.78 -11.82 9.05
CA GLY A 281 18.18 -11.67 8.67
C GLY A 281 18.40 -11.39 7.20
N TRP A 282 19.67 -11.44 6.79
CA TRP A 282 20.12 -11.26 5.41
C TRP A 282 20.06 -12.58 4.62
N SER A 283 19.66 -12.49 3.36
CA SER A 283 19.89 -13.53 2.36
C SER A 283 21.39 -13.70 2.08
N PRO A 284 21.80 -14.83 1.46
CA PRO A 284 23.02 -14.87 0.67
C PRO A 284 23.03 -13.75 -0.39
N TYR A 285 24.22 -13.39 -0.88
CA TYR A 285 24.33 -12.49 -2.03
C TYR A 285 23.85 -13.18 -3.31
N SER A 286 23.31 -12.37 -4.21
CA SER A 286 23.04 -12.73 -5.60
C SER A 286 24.32 -13.21 -6.29
N ILE A 287 24.14 -13.92 -7.40
CA ILE A 287 25.20 -14.00 -8.42
C ILE A 287 25.56 -12.55 -8.81
N ALA A 288 26.85 -12.24 -8.89
CA ALA A 288 27.31 -10.90 -9.25
C ALA A 288 26.91 -10.53 -10.69
N SER A 289 26.78 -9.24 -10.97
CA SER A 289 26.58 -8.71 -12.31
C SER A 289 27.67 -9.21 -13.27
N SER A 290 27.44 -9.07 -14.58
CA SER A 290 28.58 -9.05 -15.49
C SER A 290 29.49 -7.87 -15.13
N GLU A 291 30.77 -7.98 -15.47
CA GLU A 291 31.69 -6.85 -15.37
C GLU A 291 31.25 -5.76 -16.34
N PHE A 292 31.24 -4.51 -15.88
CA PHE A 292 30.88 -3.35 -16.68
C PHE A 292 31.89 -2.23 -16.49
N ARG A 293 31.98 -1.35 -17.48
CA ARG A 293 32.79 -0.13 -17.44
C ARG A 293 31.90 1.06 -17.74
N LEU A 294 32.24 2.20 -17.15
CA LEU A 294 31.57 3.47 -17.41
C LEU A 294 32.21 4.14 -18.62
N HIS A 295 31.39 4.75 -19.47
CA HIS A 295 31.86 5.37 -20.70
C HIS A 295 32.53 6.72 -20.39
N SER A 296 33.72 7.01 -20.90
CA SER A 296 34.39 8.32 -20.77
C SER A 296 33.76 9.49 -21.57
N GLY A 297 32.46 9.39 -21.88
CA GLY A 297 31.70 10.40 -22.63
C GLY A 297 31.34 11.67 -21.85
N GLN A 298 30.87 12.69 -22.56
CA GLN A 298 30.54 14.02 -22.00
C GLN A 298 29.40 14.03 -20.95
N ALA A 299 28.53 13.02 -20.93
CA ALA A 299 27.43 12.94 -19.97
C ALA A 299 27.90 12.35 -18.64
N SER A 300 28.20 13.21 -17.66
CA SER A 300 28.62 12.80 -16.31
C SER A 300 27.53 12.05 -15.54
N LYS A 301 26.28 12.51 -15.66
CA LYS A 301 25.13 12.00 -14.92
C LYS A 301 24.12 11.29 -15.81
N ILE A 302 23.40 10.31 -15.24
CA ILE A 302 22.29 9.64 -15.93
C ILE A 302 21.14 10.64 -16.12
N PRO A 303 20.50 10.70 -17.31
CA PRO A 303 19.37 11.58 -17.60
C PRO A 303 18.09 11.06 -16.92
N LEU A 304 18.02 11.23 -15.60
CA LEU A 304 16.82 11.11 -14.78
C LEU A 304 16.26 12.52 -14.52
N PRO A 305 14.93 12.69 -14.41
CA PRO A 305 14.34 13.90 -13.84
C PRO A 305 14.97 14.19 -12.46
N GLU A 306 15.24 15.46 -12.17
CA GLU A 306 15.90 15.88 -10.93
C GLU A 306 15.11 15.41 -9.70
N GLU A 307 13.79 15.56 -9.75
CA GLU A 307 12.83 15.06 -8.76
C GLU A 307 12.92 13.54 -8.53
N GLU A 308 12.99 12.73 -9.59
CA GLU A 308 13.10 11.26 -9.47
C GLU A 308 14.44 10.88 -8.83
N ARG A 309 15.51 11.59 -9.21
CA ARG A 309 16.86 11.43 -8.66
C ARG A 309 16.89 11.79 -7.17
N GLU A 310 16.33 12.94 -6.78
CA GLU A 310 16.26 13.35 -5.37
C GLU A 310 15.39 12.40 -4.56
N TRP A 311 14.22 12.01 -5.08
CA TRP A 311 13.34 11.05 -4.43
C TRP A 311 14.04 9.70 -4.21
N MET A 312 14.75 9.18 -5.21
CA MET A 312 15.56 7.96 -5.06
C MET A 312 16.65 8.13 -3.99
N LEU A 313 17.48 9.18 -4.08
CA LEU A 313 18.64 9.37 -3.21
C LEU A 313 18.28 9.73 -1.77
N GLN A 314 17.15 10.40 -1.53
CA GLN A 314 16.76 10.90 -0.20
C GLN A 314 15.70 10.03 0.49
N TRP A 315 14.77 9.40 -0.26
CA TRP A 315 13.62 8.69 0.31
C TRP A 315 13.65 7.17 0.13
N ARG A 316 14.38 6.66 -0.87
CA ARG A 316 14.44 5.22 -1.21
C ARG A 316 15.80 4.57 -0.98
N GLN A 317 16.88 5.36 -0.96
CA GLN A 317 18.25 4.94 -0.72
C GLN A 317 18.79 5.52 0.59
N ALA A 318 19.70 4.80 1.24
CA ALA A 318 20.43 5.29 2.41
C ALA A 318 21.83 4.67 2.51
N THR A 319 22.74 5.35 3.20
CA THR A 319 24.08 4.83 3.55
C THR A 319 24.04 3.79 4.68
N HIS A 320 22.96 3.77 5.48
CA HIS A 320 22.76 2.87 6.61
C HIS A 320 21.35 2.26 6.59
N PRO A 321 21.14 0.96 6.95
CA PRO A 321 19.84 0.31 6.84
C PRO A 321 18.74 0.97 7.69
N PHE A 322 19.09 1.60 8.81
CA PHE A 322 18.13 2.35 9.63
C PHE A 322 17.58 3.60 8.94
N GLY A 323 18.29 4.17 7.95
CA GLY A 323 17.82 5.34 7.20
C GLY A 323 16.52 5.11 6.40
N LEU A 324 16.23 3.85 6.09
CA LEU A 324 15.04 3.41 5.36
C LEU A 324 13.97 2.81 6.28
N SER A 325 14.20 2.78 7.60
CA SER A 325 13.25 2.21 8.55
C SER A 325 12.09 3.18 8.82
N ASP A 326 10.87 2.65 8.76
CA ASP A 326 9.65 3.34 9.20
C ASP A 326 9.42 3.21 10.73
N HIS A 327 10.41 2.74 11.49
CA HIS A 327 10.36 2.68 12.95
C HIS A 327 10.31 4.10 13.54
N PRO A 328 9.40 4.44 14.48
CA PRO A 328 9.26 5.80 15.00
C PRO A 328 10.56 6.39 15.56
N GLU A 329 11.37 5.58 16.25
CA GLU A 329 12.70 5.98 16.76
C GLU A 329 13.72 6.26 15.64
N ALA A 330 13.73 5.45 14.57
CA ALA A 330 14.60 5.70 13.42
C ALA A 330 14.18 7.01 12.73
N MET A 331 12.88 7.16 12.48
CA MET A 331 12.24 8.36 11.93
C MET A 331 12.48 9.62 12.79
N ALA A 332 12.48 9.49 14.11
CA ALA A 332 12.82 10.57 15.03
C ALA A 332 14.30 10.98 14.97
N SER A 333 15.19 10.08 14.52
CA SER A 333 16.64 10.34 14.41
C SER A 333 17.09 10.84 13.02
N THR A 334 16.53 10.30 11.92
CA THR A 334 17.00 10.57 10.53
C THR A 334 16.84 12.02 10.09
N ALA A 335 15.77 12.67 10.53
CA ALA A 335 15.40 14.03 10.15
C ALA A 335 16.25 15.15 10.82
N THR A 336 17.47 14.83 11.25
CA THR A 336 18.42 15.80 11.83
C THR A 336 19.52 16.24 10.85
N THR A 337 19.53 15.71 9.61
CA THR A 337 20.73 15.71 8.75
C THR A 337 20.81 16.82 7.69
N LYS A 338 19.76 17.65 7.48
CA LYS A 338 19.78 18.74 6.47
C LYS A 338 19.33 20.12 6.96
N ALA A 339 18.47 20.22 7.97
CA ALA A 339 18.37 21.49 8.71
C ALA A 339 19.70 21.70 9.46
N GLY A 340 20.27 22.91 9.39
CA GLY A 340 21.55 23.22 10.03
C GLY A 340 21.55 22.92 11.54
N LYS A 341 22.74 22.80 12.14
CA LYS A 341 23.02 22.32 13.52
C LYS A 341 22.28 23.01 14.70
N ALA A 342 21.36 23.93 14.45
CA ALA A 342 20.46 24.50 15.44
C ALA A 342 19.20 23.64 15.60
N GLU A 343 19.07 22.97 16.74
CA GLU A 343 17.78 22.43 17.17
C GLU A 343 16.74 23.56 17.26
N HIS A 344 15.51 23.29 16.82
CA HIS A 344 14.40 24.23 16.90
C HIS A 344 14.03 24.49 18.37
N GLU A 345 13.69 25.72 18.75
CA GLU A 345 13.49 26.06 20.18
C GLU A 345 12.42 25.20 20.87
N ALA A 346 11.36 24.85 20.14
CA ALA A 346 10.29 23.96 20.62
C ALA A 346 10.76 22.56 21.04
N PHE A 347 11.93 22.09 20.57
CA PHE A 347 12.50 20.79 20.95
C PHE A 347 13.62 20.91 22.01
N LYS A 348 14.04 22.13 22.37
CA LYS A 348 15.00 22.39 23.46
C LYS A 348 14.35 22.37 24.85
N ARG A 349 13.03 22.49 24.92
CA ARG A 349 12.24 22.54 26.16
C ARG A 349 11.31 21.33 26.22
N PRO A 350 11.04 20.76 27.41
CA PRO A 350 10.09 19.66 27.53
C PRO A 350 8.66 20.12 27.15
N PRO A 351 7.79 19.20 26.67
CA PRO A 351 6.39 19.49 26.37
C PRO A 351 5.67 20.19 27.54
N PRO A 352 4.94 21.31 27.29
CA PRO A 352 4.24 22.03 28.35
C PRO A 352 3.17 21.18 29.04
N SER A 353 3.20 21.13 30.38
CA SER A 353 2.30 20.28 31.18
C SER A 353 0.81 20.59 31.00
N GLY A 354 0.44 21.85 30.75
CA GLY A 354 -0.93 22.23 30.42
C GLY A 354 -1.45 21.54 29.16
N VAL A 355 -0.73 21.70 28.04
CA VAL A 355 -1.05 21.06 26.76
C VAL A 355 -1.06 19.53 26.88
N MET A 356 -0.14 18.96 27.67
CA MET A 356 -0.12 17.52 27.94
C MET A 356 -1.37 17.05 28.70
N ASN A 357 -1.86 17.82 29.68
CA ASN A 357 -3.10 17.49 30.40
C ASN A 357 -4.33 17.59 29.50
N GLU A 358 -4.39 18.56 28.59
CA GLU A 358 -5.48 18.69 27.62
C GLU A 358 -5.48 17.54 26.61
N LEU A 359 -4.31 17.16 26.08
CA LEU A 359 -4.14 15.98 25.24
C LEU A 359 -4.58 14.69 25.95
N LEU A 360 -4.45 14.59 27.29
CA LEU A 360 -4.97 13.44 28.04
C LEU A 360 -6.49 13.45 28.12
N GLN A 361 -7.10 14.62 28.33
CA GLN A 361 -8.57 14.78 28.37
C GLN A 361 -9.23 14.45 27.02
N THR A 362 -8.54 14.70 25.90
CA THR A 362 -9.03 14.40 24.55
C THR A 362 -8.69 12.98 24.04
N GLY A 363 -8.02 12.15 24.83
CA GLY A 363 -7.62 10.80 24.41
C GLY A 363 -6.48 10.77 23.39
N GLY A 364 -5.55 11.73 23.46
CA GLY A 364 -4.40 11.86 22.57
C GLY A 364 -4.69 12.59 21.26
N LEU A 365 -5.72 13.44 21.22
CA LEU A 365 -6.09 14.27 20.06
C LEU A 365 -5.74 15.74 20.30
N PHE A 366 -5.05 16.39 19.35
CA PHE A 366 -4.73 17.81 19.44
C PHE A 366 -5.99 18.66 19.65
N PRO A 367 -6.10 19.40 20.77
CA PRO A 367 -7.30 20.16 21.09
C PRO A 367 -7.44 21.45 20.27
N HIS A 368 -6.34 22.18 20.03
CA HIS A 368 -6.36 23.49 19.36
C HIS A 368 -5.04 23.75 18.58
N LEU A 369 -5.03 24.76 17.71
CA LEU A 369 -3.91 25.09 16.82
C LEU A 369 -2.59 25.34 17.59
N GLU A 370 -2.63 26.13 18.67
CA GLU A 370 -1.42 26.42 19.47
C GLU A 370 -0.78 25.17 20.10
N ALA A 371 -1.56 24.12 20.42
CA ALA A 371 -1.00 22.84 20.88
C ALA A 371 -0.17 22.16 19.78
N VAL A 372 -0.54 22.33 18.51
CA VAL A 372 0.23 21.85 17.36
C VAL A 372 1.53 22.64 17.23
N LYS A 373 1.46 23.98 17.28
CA LYS A 373 2.64 24.86 17.20
C LYS A 373 3.64 24.63 18.35
N MET A 374 3.15 24.29 19.55
CA MET A 374 4.01 23.97 20.71
C MET A 374 4.66 22.58 20.66
N LEU A 375 4.05 21.60 19.99
CA LEU A 375 4.48 20.19 20.05
C LEU A 375 4.95 19.60 18.72
N CYS A 376 4.79 20.33 17.62
CA CYS A 376 5.17 19.91 16.27
C CYS A 376 6.00 20.99 15.57
N ARG A 377 6.80 20.57 14.59
CA ARG A 377 7.56 21.43 13.68
C ARG A 377 7.28 21.02 12.24
N THR A 378 7.25 21.97 11.31
CA THR A 378 7.24 21.63 9.88
C THR A 378 8.57 21.00 9.45
N GLU A 379 8.49 19.79 8.89
CA GLU A 379 9.63 19.08 8.29
C GLU A 379 9.75 19.41 6.79
N GLY A 380 8.60 19.54 6.12
CA GLY A 380 8.54 19.97 4.73
C GLY A 380 7.13 19.87 4.13
N LEU A 381 7.05 20.14 2.84
CA LEU A 381 5.81 20.26 2.07
C LEU A 381 5.57 19.00 1.25
N ILE A 382 4.33 18.48 1.28
CA ILE A 382 3.96 17.29 0.49
C ILE A 382 3.40 17.77 -0.83
N SER A 383 4.14 17.54 -1.91
CA SER A 383 3.77 18.06 -3.23
C SER A 383 2.52 17.37 -3.79
N ARG A 384 1.40 18.11 -3.82
CA ARG A 384 0.33 18.08 -4.83
C ARG A 384 -0.43 19.41 -4.72
N GLY A 385 -0.65 20.07 -5.86
CA GLY A 385 -1.19 21.43 -5.93
C GLY A 385 -0.12 22.45 -6.33
N ALA A 386 -0.46 23.38 -7.20
CA ALA A 386 0.52 24.32 -7.75
C ALA A 386 0.84 25.41 -6.73
N PHE A 387 2.11 25.53 -6.34
CA PHE A 387 2.60 26.61 -5.47
C PHE A 387 2.27 27.97 -6.08
N GLY A 388 1.23 28.61 -5.55
CA GLY A 388 0.73 29.90 -6.01
C GLY A 388 -0.71 30.18 -5.57
N ASN A 389 -1.66 29.29 -5.91
CA ASN A 389 -3.09 29.65 -5.90
C ASN A 389 -4.07 28.67 -5.21
N ASP A 390 -3.64 27.46 -4.80
CA ASP A 390 -4.57 26.49 -4.19
C ASP A 390 -4.89 26.82 -2.72
N SER A 391 -6.17 26.75 -2.36
CA SER A 391 -6.71 27.03 -1.02
C SER A 391 -6.43 25.93 0.02
N GLN A 392 -5.78 24.83 -0.38
CA GLN A 392 -5.43 23.72 0.51
C GLN A 392 -3.96 23.32 0.31
N LEU A 393 -3.22 23.25 1.42
CA LEU A 393 -1.78 22.93 1.46
C LEU A 393 -1.54 21.69 2.34
N MET A 394 -0.77 20.73 1.83
CA MET A 394 -0.40 19.52 2.56
C MET A 394 1.02 19.62 3.10
N VAL A 395 1.18 19.44 4.42
CA VAL A 395 2.44 19.68 5.14
C VAL A 395 2.78 18.45 5.98
N LEU A 396 4.04 18.02 5.95
CA LEU A 396 4.55 17.02 6.89
C LEU A 396 5.04 17.73 8.16
N LEU A 397 4.42 17.42 9.30
CA LEU A 397 4.89 17.88 10.60
C LEU A 397 5.57 16.74 11.36
N ARG A 398 6.60 17.08 12.12
CA ARG A 398 7.32 16.19 13.02
C ARG A 398 6.92 16.47 14.45
N CYS A 399 6.54 15.43 15.20
CA CYS A 399 6.16 15.56 16.61
C CYS A 399 7.39 15.62 17.52
N HIS A 400 7.22 16.24 18.69
CA HIS A 400 8.26 16.37 19.72
C HIS A 400 8.85 15.00 20.12
N PRO A 401 10.18 14.77 20.04
CA PRO A 401 10.81 13.45 20.24
C PRO A 401 10.54 12.74 21.59
N ALA A 402 10.19 13.49 22.63
CA ALA A 402 9.77 12.94 23.92
C ALA A 402 8.35 12.33 23.92
N LEU A 403 7.51 12.65 22.94
CA LEU A 403 6.13 12.16 22.80
C LEU A 403 5.98 11.07 21.73
N VAL A 404 7.04 10.82 20.96
CA VAL A 404 7.03 9.82 19.88
C VAL A 404 6.96 8.42 20.47
N GLU A 405 6.04 7.61 19.95
CA GLU A 405 5.83 6.23 20.37
C GLU A 405 7.13 5.41 20.34
N ARG A 406 7.60 5.00 21.52
CA ARG A 406 8.70 4.04 21.67
C ARG A 406 8.13 2.63 21.77
N GLY A 407 8.76 1.67 21.09
CA GLY A 407 8.42 0.26 21.25
C GLY A 407 8.71 -0.21 22.67
N ASN A 408 8.01 -1.24 23.14
CA ASN A 408 8.25 -1.80 24.47
C ASN A 408 9.58 -2.60 24.45
N ILE A 409 10.69 -1.94 24.74
CA ILE A 409 12.02 -2.57 24.86
C ILE A 409 11.97 -3.55 26.05
N PRO A 410 12.22 -4.87 25.86
CA PRO A 410 12.01 -5.88 26.90
C PRO A 410 12.80 -5.68 28.21
N THR A 411 13.87 -4.88 28.19
CA THR A 411 14.76 -4.61 29.32
C THR A 411 14.52 -3.26 29.99
N GLN A 412 13.61 -2.42 29.47
CA GLN A 412 13.18 -1.20 30.13
C GLN A 412 11.79 -1.45 30.74
N GLN A 413 11.55 -0.94 31.94
CA GLN A 413 10.15 -0.84 32.39
C GLN A 413 9.39 -0.01 31.34
N PRO A 414 8.16 -0.40 30.97
CA PRO A 414 7.35 0.42 30.10
C PRO A 414 7.07 1.73 30.85
N GLU A 415 7.80 2.79 30.49
CA GLU A 415 7.43 4.13 30.89
C GLU A 415 5.97 4.31 30.50
N LYS A 416 5.12 4.59 31.48
CA LYS A 416 3.71 4.94 31.26
C LYS A 416 3.67 6.35 30.68
N GLN A 417 4.25 6.54 29.48
CA GLN A 417 4.02 7.71 28.64
C GLN A 417 2.52 7.72 28.34
N PRO A 418 1.76 8.67 28.90
CA PRO A 418 0.31 8.57 28.91
C PRO A 418 -0.29 9.05 27.58
N ILE A 419 0.54 9.65 26.71
CA ILE A 419 0.27 9.97 25.30
C ILE A 419 1.41 9.38 24.47
N ARG A 420 1.05 8.78 23.33
CA ARG A 420 1.97 8.29 22.30
C ARG A 420 1.56 8.90 20.96
N LEU A 421 2.44 9.69 20.37
CA LEU A 421 2.26 10.29 19.04
C LEU A 421 3.12 9.55 18.00
N PRO A 422 2.71 9.48 16.73
CA PRO A 422 3.62 9.05 15.67
C PRO A 422 4.76 10.06 15.49
N ALA A 423 5.89 9.62 14.91
CA ALA A 423 7.04 10.50 14.65
C ALA A 423 6.70 11.67 13.70
N PHE A 424 5.80 11.42 12.74
CA PHE A 424 5.34 12.37 11.74
C PHE A 424 3.82 12.33 11.58
N ILE A 425 3.23 13.48 11.28
CA ILE A 425 1.79 13.67 11.08
C ILE A 425 1.53 14.46 9.80
N LEU A 426 0.39 14.18 9.17
CA LEU A 426 -0.07 14.88 7.99
C LEU A 426 -0.95 16.05 8.39
N ALA A 427 -0.53 17.26 8.08
CA ALA A 427 -1.32 18.46 8.21
C ALA A 427 -1.94 18.87 6.87
N LYS A 428 -3.25 19.13 6.88
CA LYS A 428 -3.99 19.77 5.79
C LYS A 428 -4.38 21.16 6.23
N ILE A 429 -3.63 22.16 5.77
CA ILE A 429 -3.93 23.58 6.01
C ILE A 429 -4.93 24.03 4.95
N THR A 430 -6.01 24.67 5.36
CA THR A 430 -7.03 25.28 4.48
C THR A 430 -7.00 26.78 4.69
N ARG A 431 -6.76 27.53 3.61
CA ARG A 431 -6.79 29.00 3.57
C ARG A 431 -8.16 29.44 3.07
N LEU A 432 -8.80 30.35 3.78
CA LEU A 432 -10.12 30.87 3.45
C LEU A 432 -9.96 32.22 2.77
N HIS A 433 -10.63 32.40 1.64
CA HIS A 433 -10.58 33.63 0.85
C HIS A 433 -11.87 34.46 0.97
N GLY A 434 -12.95 33.88 1.51
CA GLY A 434 -14.22 34.57 1.78
C GLY A 434 -14.20 35.36 3.09
N LEU A 435 -14.90 36.49 3.10
CA LEU A 435 -15.20 37.29 4.31
C LEU A 435 -16.54 36.90 4.96
N GLU A 436 -17.22 35.89 4.43
CA GLU A 436 -18.55 35.43 4.83
C GLU A 436 -18.47 34.11 5.60
N SER A 437 -19.36 33.93 6.58
CA SER A 437 -19.43 32.70 7.38
C SER A 437 -20.00 31.56 6.54
N GLY A 438 -19.32 30.41 6.48
CA GLY A 438 -19.78 29.24 5.74
C GLY A 438 -19.20 29.09 4.33
N ASP A 439 -17.92 29.43 4.13
CA ASP A 439 -17.19 29.06 2.91
C ASP A 439 -17.29 27.52 2.71
N PRO A 440 -17.69 27.02 1.52
CA PRO A 440 -17.78 25.58 1.29
C PRO A 440 -16.46 24.84 1.54
N LEU A 441 -15.30 25.50 1.41
CA LEU A 441 -14.00 24.93 1.76
C LEU A 441 -13.85 24.73 3.28
N GLU A 442 -14.35 25.66 4.08
CA GLU A 442 -14.38 25.55 5.54
C GLU A 442 -15.28 24.39 5.97
N VAL A 443 -16.53 24.37 5.49
CA VAL A 443 -17.52 23.33 5.81
C VAL A 443 -17.00 21.94 5.46
N ASN A 444 -16.41 21.78 4.26
CA ASN A 444 -15.76 20.54 3.86
C ASN A 444 -14.58 20.18 4.78
N ALA A 445 -13.74 21.14 5.19
CA ALA A 445 -12.61 20.87 6.08
C ALA A 445 -13.05 20.44 7.49
N ARG A 446 -14.09 21.08 8.06
CA ARG A 446 -14.69 20.71 9.34
C ARG A 446 -15.29 19.31 9.30
N GLN A 447 -16.14 19.04 8.31
CA GLN A 447 -16.79 17.74 8.14
C GLN A 447 -15.77 16.62 7.89
N GLN A 448 -14.72 16.85 7.09
CA GLN A 448 -13.65 15.88 6.87
C GLN A 448 -12.90 15.55 8.17
N ALA A 449 -12.56 16.56 8.99
CA ALA A 449 -11.89 16.35 10.26
C ALA A 449 -12.76 15.61 11.29
N LEU A 450 -14.06 15.90 11.34
CA LEU A 450 -15.02 15.15 12.17
C LEU A 450 -15.14 13.69 11.73
N LEU A 451 -15.24 13.43 10.42
CA LEU A 451 -15.30 12.08 9.87
C LEU A 451 -14.03 11.26 10.21
N PHE A 452 -12.84 11.85 10.08
CA PHE A 452 -11.58 11.19 10.45
C PHE A 452 -11.45 10.98 11.97
N THR A 453 -12.09 11.82 12.78
CA THR A 453 -12.14 11.69 14.25
C THR A 453 -13.04 10.53 14.65
N LEU A 454 -14.19 10.37 13.98
CA LEU A 454 -15.07 9.22 14.13
C LEU A 454 -14.41 7.91 13.63
N LEU A 455 -13.68 7.94 12.51
CA LEU A 455 -12.88 6.80 12.03
C LEU A 455 -11.82 6.35 13.05
N ARG A 456 -11.13 7.29 13.71
CA ARG A 456 -10.20 6.97 14.81
C ARG A 456 -10.93 6.33 15.99
N SER A 457 -12.10 6.83 16.39
CA SER A 457 -12.85 6.27 17.52
C SER A 457 -13.34 4.83 17.27
N ALA A 458 -13.69 4.51 16.01
CA ALA A 458 -14.07 3.17 15.59
C ALA A 458 -12.88 2.19 15.53
N ALA A 459 -11.65 2.69 15.48
CA ALA A 459 -10.42 1.91 15.33
C ALA A 459 -9.27 2.46 16.19
N ALA A 460 -9.50 2.55 17.51
CA ALA A 460 -8.55 3.14 18.46
C ALA A 460 -7.18 2.42 18.46
N THR A 461 -6.11 3.20 18.63
CA THR A 461 -4.72 2.77 18.36
C THR A 461 -4.09 1.80 19.37
N SER A 462 -3.09 1.05 18.86
CA SER A 462 -2.16 0.11 19.52
C SER A 462 -2.77 -0.99 20.41
N ALA A 463 -2.81 -2.22 19.89
CA ALA A 463 -2.88 -3.41 20.73
C ALA A 463 -1.64 -3.51 21.62
N SER A 464 -1.81 -3.84 22.91
CA SER A 464 -0.68 -4.05 23.82
C SER A 464 -0.84 -5.24 24.77
N ALA A 465 -2.08 -5.68 25.04
CA ALA A 465 -2.37 -6.94 25.72
C ALA A 465 -1.98 -8.15 24.85
N GLY A 466 -1.65 -9.26 25.51
CA GLY A 466 -1.12 -10.47 24.86
C GLY A 466 0.36 -10.39 24.46
N LEU A 467 0.94 -9.19 24.33
CA LEU A 467 2.36 -8.97 23.95
C LEU A 467 3.27 -8.60 25.13
N GLY A 468 2.76 -8.63 26.36
CA GLY A 468 3.57 -8.40 27.57
C GLY A 468 4.73 -9.39 27.66
N GLY A 469 5.97 -8.89 27.60
CA GLY A 469 7.19 -9.72 27.60
C GLY A 469 7.51 -10.43 26.27
N ALA A 470 6.71 -10.23 25.21
CA ALA A 470 7.01 -10.84 23.91
C ALA A 470 8.30 -10.26 23.30
N PRO A 471 9.15 -11.09 22.62
CA PRO A 471 10.35 -10.60 21.96
C PRO A 471 10.04 -9.50 20.92
N LEU A 472 11.00 -8.61 20.68
CA LEU A 472 10.89 -7.58 19.63
C LEU A 472 10.57 -8.19 18.25
N PHE A 473 11.03 -9.43 18.01
CA PHE A 473 10.72 -10.17 16.79
C PHE A 473 9.21 -10.42 16.65
N THR A 474 8.53 -10.87 17.70
CA THR A 474 7.08 -11.04 17.70
C THR A 474 6.37 -9.68 17.61
N GLN A 475 6.76 -8.69 18.43
CA GLN A 475 6.08 -7.38 18.50
C GLN A 475 5.96 -6.66 17.14
N GLN A 476 6.98 -6.75 16.27
CA GLN A 476 7.00 -6.02 15.00
C GLN A 476 5.89 -6.45 14.01
N PHE A 477 5.38 -7.69 14.12
CA PHE A 477 4.31 -8.20 13.27
C PHE A 477 2.90 -7.91 13.84
N SER A 478 2.81 -7.36 15.05
CA SER A 478 1.59 -7.42 15.86
C SER A 478 1.12 -6.07 16.43
N VAL A 479 2.04 -5.13 16.70
CA VAL A 479 1.72 -3.82 17.32
C VAL A 479 1.45 -2.73 16.26
N ARG A 480 1.99 -2.88 15.04
CA ARG A 480 2.12 -1.77 14.07
C ARG A 480 1.42 -2.02 12.73
N THR A 481 0.22 -2.60 12.77
CA THR A 481 -0.61 -2.72 11.56
C THR A 481 -1.20 -1.36 11.19
N PRO A 482 -1.04 -0.88 9.94
CA PRO A 482 -1.68 0.34 9.49
C PRO A 482 -3.19 0.13 9.36
N SER A 483 -3.96 1.10 9.85
CA SER A 483 -5.42 1.19 9.63
C SER A 483 -5.74 1.24 8.14
N LEU A 484 -6.79 0.53 7.72
CA LEU A 484 -7.24 0.50 6.32
C LEU A 484 -7.76 1.87 5.82
N LEU A 485 -8.22 2.73 6.73
CA LEU A 485 -8.70 4.09 6.48
C LEU A 485 -7.89 5.11 7.31
N PRO A 486 -7.77 6.38 6.86
CA PRO A 486 -7.05 7.43 7.59
C PRO A 486 -7.68 7.70 8.96
N GLN A 487 -6.83 7.99 9.94
CA GLN A 487 -7.27 8.36 11.29
C GLN A 487 -6.90 9.82 11.59
N SER A 488 -7.79 10.54 12.26
CA SER A 488 -7.50 11.90 12.77
C SER A 488 -6.43 11.86 13.86
N LEU A 489 -5.75 13.00 14.02
CA LEU A 489 -4.94 13.32 15.19
C LEU A 489 -5.38 14.63 15.88
N CYS A 490 -6.40 15.32 15.39
CA CYS A 490 -6.99 16.51 16.01
C CYS A 490 -8.45 16.29 16.44
N LEU A 491 -8.89 17.08 17.42
CA LEU A 491 -10.27 17.10 17.89
C LEU A 491 -11.10 17.99 16.94
N GLY A 492 -11.51 17.44 15.79
CA GLY A 492 -12.15 18.21 14.71
C GLY A 492 -11.19 19.21 14.03
N TRP A 493 -11.71 20.03 13.12
CA TRP A 493 -10.90 21.06 12.44
C TRP A 493 -10.58 22.22 13.39
N MET A 494 -9.38 22.77 13.28
CA MET A 494 -8.86 23.80 14.18
C MET A 494 -8.62 25.09 13.39
N ALA A 495 -9.54 26.03 13.52
CA ALA A 495 -9.41 27.40 13.01
C ALA A 495 -8.27 28.17 13.71
N ASN A 496 -7.86 29.29 13.14
CA ASN A 496 -7.02 30.26 13.83
C ASN A 496 -7.83 31.23 14.71
N ASP A 497 -7.18 31.84 15.71
CA ASP A 497 -7.79 32.68 16.76
C ASP A 497 -8.19 34.09 16.27
N ALA A 498 -8.98 34.14 15.20
CA ALA A 498 -9.52 35.35 14.61
C ALA A 498 -11.06 35.34 14.67
N ALA A 499 -11.67 36.52 14.92
CA ALA A 499 -13.14 36.66 14.97
C ALA A 499 -13.85 36.32 13.64
N LYS A 500 -13.09 36.26 12.54
CA LYS A 500 -13.41 35.53 11.32
C LYS A 500 -12.16 34.71 10.96
N PRO A 501 -12.22 33.37 10.84
CA PRO A 501 -11.05 32.57 10.56
C PRO A 501 -10.52 32.88 9.15
N THR A 502 -9.22 33.12 9.02
CA THR A 502 -8.56 33.25 7.70
C THR A 502 -7.99 31.92 7.20
N GLY A 503 -7.96 30.92 8.08
CA GLY A 503 -7.61 29.56 7.76
C GLY A 503 -7.69 28.64 8.98
N GLY A 504 -7.31 27.39 8.77
CA GLY A 504 -7.25 26.39 9.82
C GLY A 504 -6.67 25.08 9.33
N ILE A 505 -6.54 24.13 10.26
CA ILE A 505 -5.78 22.89 10.06
C ILE A 505 -6.59 21.65 10.45
N GLY A 506 -6.51 20.63 9.60
CA GLY A 506 -6.86 19.25 9.94
C GLY A 506 -5.61 18.38 10.06
N LEU A 507 -5.55 17.50 11.06
CA LEU A 507 -4.42 16.59 11.29
C LEU A 507 -4.84 15.13 11.12
N SER A 508 -4.00 14.35 10.44
CA SER A 508 -4.21 12.91 10.24
C SER A 508 -2.91 12.12 10.28
N THR A 509 -3.02 10.79 10.35
CA THR A 509 -1.88 9.87 10.29
C THR A 509 -1.10 10.00 8.98
N TRP A 510 0.20 10.24 9.06
CA TRP A 510 1.07 10.23 7.88
C TRP A 510 1.21 8.80 7.30
N VAL A 511 1.23 8.70 5.96
CA VAL A 511 1.32 7.44 5.22
C VAL A 511 2.64 7.41 4.43
N PRO A 512 3.75 6.91 5.00
CA PRO A 512 5.11 7.16 4.51
C PRO A 512 5.45 6.49 3.17
N GLY A 513 4.67 5.53 2.69
CA GLY A 513 4.88 4.95 1.35
C GLY A 513 4.35 5.80 0.20
N GLY A 514 3.43 6.75 0.45
CA GLY A 514 2.80 7.58 -0.59
C GLY A 514 1.92 6.78 -1.57
N PRO A 515 1.52 7.36 -2.72
CA PRO A 515 0.68 6.69 -3.72
C PRO A 515 1.26 5.34 -4.18
N LEU A 516 0.41 4.31 -4.25
CA LEU A 516 0.82 2.94 -4.54
C LEU A 516 1.47 2.79 -5.92
N LEU A 517 0.97 3.51 -6.92
CA LEU A 517 1.43 3.44 -8.32
C LEU A 517 2.96 3.60 -8.45
N ASP A 518 3.54 4.47 -7.63
CA ASP A 518 4.93 4.89 -7.70
C ASP A 518 5.86 3.98 -6.91
N VAL A 519 5.34 3.43 -5.81
CA VAL A 519 5.95 2.29 -5.13
C VAL A 519 6.04 1.09 -6.07
N LEU A 520 5.03 0.83 -6.90
CA LEU A 520 5.09 -0.21 -7.94
C LEU A 520 6.11 0.14 -9.03
N LEU A 521 6.11 1.38 -9.55
CA LEU A 521 7.06 1.85 -10.56
C LEU A 521 8.51 1.72 -10.11
N ALA A 522 8.82 2.13 -8.87
CA ALA A 522 10.16 2.08 -8.33
C ALA A 522 10.64 0.63 -8.06
N ARG A 523 9.71 -0.29 -7.79
CA ARG A 523 10.01 -1.72 -7.57
C ARG A 523 10.12 -2.54 -8.86
N GLY A 524 9.59 -2.10 -9.98
CA GLY A 524 9.81 -2.70 -11.31
C GLY A 524 8.87 -3.84 -11.74
N GLU A 525 8.25 -4.60 -10.83
CA GLU A 525 7.30 -5.71 -11.15
C GLU A 525 6.36 -6.00 -9.95
N TYR A 526 5.29 -6.75 -10.18
CA TYR A 526 4.39 -7.33 -9.17
C TYR A 526 3.72 -8.61 -9.73
N THR A 527 2.78 -9.23 -9.01
CA THR A 527 2.08 -10.46 -9.47
C THR A 527 0.57 -10.34 -9.33
N GLU A 528 -0.20 -11.29 -9.88
CA GLU A 528 -1.65 -11.34 -9.65
C GLU A 528 -1.97 -11.51 -8.15
N PHE A 529 -1.16 -12.29 -7.41
CA PHE A 529 -1.26 -12.39 -5.95
C PHE A 529 -1.13 -11.03 -5.25
N SER A 530 -0.22 -10.17 -5.73
CA SER A 530 -0.09 -8.80 -5.21
C SER A 530 -1.36 -7.99 -5.40
N VAL A 531 -1.97 -8.04 -6.59
CA VAL A 531 -3.24 -7.34 -6.89
C VAL A 531 -4.38 -7.90 -6.05
N ALA A 532 -4.51 -9.22 -5.93
CA ALA A 532 -5.55 -9.86 -5.12
C ALA A 532 -5.46 -9.43 -3.64
N ARG A 533 -4.24 -9.31 -3.09
CA ARG A 533 -4.04 -8.82 -1.70
C ARG A 533 -4.43 -7.36 -1.52
N TRP A 534 -4.13 -6.47 -2.48
CA TRP A 534 -4.57 -5.07 -2.43
C TRP A 534 -6.09 -4.96 -2.59
N VAL A 535 -6.70 -5.68 -3.53
CA VAL A 535 -8.15 -5.66 -3.72
C VAL A 535 -8.89 -6.18 -2.48
N ASN A 536 -8.39 -7.23 -1.82
CA ASN A 536 -8.95 -7.70 -0.55
C ASN A 536 -8.87 -6.65 0.57
N GLN A 537 -7.76 -5.89 0.64
CA GLN A 537 -7.62 -4.77 1.58
C GLN A 537 -8.59 -3.63 1.26
N LEU A 538 -8.78 -3.27 -0.02
CA LEU A 538 -9.75 -2.25 -0.46
C LEU A 538 -11.19 -2.67 -0.20
N LEU A 539 -11.58 -3.92 -0.50
CA LEU A 539 -12.90 -4.46 -0.14
C LEU A 539 -13.14 -4.41 1.38
N SER A 540 -12.12 -4.72 2.18
CA SER A 540 -12.21 -4.63 3.64
C SER A 540 -12.38 -3.18 4.12
N ALA A 541 -11.65 -2.23 3.51
CA ALA A 541 -11.73 -0.80 3.82
C ALA A 541 -13.11 -0.21 3.45
N LEU A 542 -13.61 -0.53 2.26
CA LEU A 542 -14.93 -0.12 1.77
C LEU A 542 -16.03 -0.73 2.64
N ARG A 543 -15.97 -2.03 2.94
CA ARG A 543 -16.94 -2.69 3.83
C ARG A 543 -16.97 -2.03 5.21
N TRP A 544 -15.81 -1.62 5.76
CA TRP A 544 -15.76 -0.89 7.03
C TRP A 544 -16.44 0.48 6.91
N LEU A 545 -16.12 1.29 5.90
CA LEU A 545 -16.77 2.59 5.66
C LEU A 545 -18.29 2.44 5.47
N HIS A 546 -18.71 1.55 4.57
CA HIS A 546 -20.10 1.26 4.22
C HIS A 546 -20.91 0.81 5.44
N THR A 547 -20.35 -0.09 6.26
CA THR A 547 -21.07 -0.62 7.42
C THR A 547 -21.07 0.38 8.57
N ALA A 548 -19.90 0.82 9.02
CA ALA A 548 -19.75 1.61 10.25
C ALA A 548 -20.31 3.02 10.16
N PHE A 549 -20.58 3.54 8.95
CA PHE A 549 -21.10 4.88 8.73
C PHE A 549 -22.39 4.88 7.89
N HIS A 550 -23.33 3.98 8.21
CA HIS A 550 -24.71 4.00 7.70
C HIS A 550 -24.85 4.01 6.16
N GLY A 551 -23.99 3.28 5.44
CA GLY A 551 -24.04 3.18 3.98
C GLY A 551 -23.25 4.25 3.24
N ARG A 552 -22.42 5.07 3.91
CA ARG A 552 -21.47 5.97 3.26
C ARG A 552 -20.59 5.24 2.25
N VAL A 553 -20.47 5.82 1.07
CA VAL A 553 -19.59 5.38 -0.02
C VAL A 553 -18.27 6.15 -0.01
N HIS A 554 -17.27 5.63 -0.72
CA HIS A 554 -16.02 6.35 -1.00
C HIS A 554 -16.17 7.28 -2.21
N GLY A 555 -16.93 6.86 -3.22
CA GLY A 555 -17.28 7.63 -4.42
C GLY A 555 -16.21 7.66 -5.51
N ARG A 556 -14.92 7.53 -5.17
CA ARG A 556 -13.80 7.56 -6.15
C ARG A 556 -12.56 6.81 -5.64
N VAL A 557 -12.55 5.48 -5.80
CA VAL A 557 -11.37 4.64 -5.52
C VAL A 557 -10.44 4.63 -6.73
N ASP A 558 -9.47 5.55 -6.78
CA ASP A 558 -8.51 5.69 -7.89
C ASP A 558 -7.03 5.57 -7.44
N PHE A 559 -6.10 5.65 -8.40
CA PHE A 559 -4.66 5.56 -8.12
C PHE A 559 -4.10 6.66 -7.21
N ASP A 560 -4.80 7.79 -7.08
CA ASP A 560 -4.39 8.91 -6.22
C ASP A 560 -4.88 8.73 -4.78
N SER A 561 -5.99 8.00 -4.56
CA SER A 561 -6.54 7.67 -3.24
C SER A 561 -5.85 6.48 -2.55
N ILE A 562 -5.25 5.56 -3.30
CA ILE A 562 -4.66 4.31 -2.77
C ILE A 562 -3.18 4.53 -2.44
N HIS A 563 -2.85 4.61 -1.15
CA HIS A 563 -1.48 4.81 -0.67
C HIS A 563 -0.87 3.52 -0.09
N ALA A 564 0.43 3.32 -0.29
CA ALA A 564 1.22 2.29 0.39
C ALA A 564 1.56 2.74 1.83
N ALA A 565 1.28 1.89 2.81
CA ALA A 565 1.44 2.19 4.23
C ALA A 565 2.88 2.29 4.71
N ARG A 566 3.82 1.60 4.05
CA ARG A 566 5.25 1.54 4.40
C ARG A 566 6.13 1.66 3.17
N ARG A 567 7.33 2.24 3.32
CA ARG A 567 8.34 2.36 2.25
C ARG A 567 8.99 1.01 1.91
N THR A 568 9.19 0.18 2.93
CA THR A 568 9.97 -1.06 2.98
C THR A 568 9.24 -2.33 2.51
N SER A 569 7.92 -2.40 2.66
CA SER A 569 7.13 -3.63 2.52
C SER A 569 6.98 -4.13 1.08
N ALA A 570 7.62 -5.24 0.71
CA ALA A 570 7.78 -5.78 -0.64
C ALA A 570 6.47 -5.92 -1.44
N LEU A 571 5.46 -6.52 -0.82
CA LEU A 571 4.06 -6.34 -1.16
C LEU A 571 3.51 -5.38 -0.10
N PRO A 572 3.26 -4.10 -0.44
CA PRO A 572 2.92 -3.10 0.55
C PRO A 572 1.49 -3.30 1.02
N ASP A 573 1.28 -3.14 2.32
CA ASP A 573 -0.05 -2.85 2.84
C ASP A 573 -0.53 -1.50 2.32
N ILE A 574 -1.83 -1.35 2.11
CA ILE A 574 -2.41 -0.09 1.62
C ILE A 574 -3.26 0.60 2.70
N VAL A 575 -3.41 1.90 2.52
CA VAL A 575 -4.40 2.75 3.19
C VAL A 575 -5.25 3.38 2.10
N LEU A 576 -6.58 3.24 2.20
CA LEU A 576 -7.52 3.92 1.31
C LEU A 576 -7.74 5.33 1.87
N THR A 577 -7.05 6.31 1.27
CA THR A 577 -7.17 7.74 1.59
C THR A 577 -8.27 8.38 0.72
N GLY A 578 -8.37 9.71 0.70
CA GLY A 578 -9.34 10.40 -0.17
C GLY A 578 -10.80 10.26 0.25
N VAL A 579 -11.08 9.85 1.50
CA VAL A 579 -12.43 9.87 2.06
C VAL A 579 -12.87 11.33 2.25
N GLU A 580 -13.79 11.79 1.42
CA GLU A 580 -14.33 13.15 1.41
C GLU A 580 -15.72 13.19 2.09
N PRO A 581 -16.12 14.33 2.71
CA PRO A 581 -17.35 14.40 3.50
C PRO A 581 -18.63 14.49 2.66
N VAL A 582 -18.53 15.19 1.53
CA VAL A 582 -19.62 15.52 0.60
C VAL A 582 -19.39 14.81 -0.72
N GLU A 583 -20.47 14.26 -1.29
CA GLU A 583 -20.55 13.64 -2.61
C GLU A 583 -20.35 14.67 -3.75
N HIS A 584 -19.15 15.24 -3.87
CA HIS A 584 -18.75 16.07 -5.01
C HIS A 584 -18.51 15.18 -6.24
N PHE A 585 -19.57 14.61 -6.79
CA PHE A 585 -19.60 14.08 -8.16
C PHE A 585 -19.57 15.24 -9.16
N GLY A 586 -18.45 15.97 -9.15
CA GLY A 586 -18.09 16.88 -10.22
C GLY A 586 -18.11 16.13 -11.54
N LYS A 587 -18.46 16.84 -12.62
CA LYS A 587 -18.62 16.28 -13.99
C LYS A 587 -17.32 15.79 -14.64
N THR A 588 -16.31 15.45 -13.85
CA THR A 588 -15.11 14.73 -14.28
C THR A 588 -15.46 13.25 -14.48
N ALA A 589 -16.03 12.93 -15.63
CA ALA A 589 -16.22 11.55 -16.09
C ALA A 589 -14.85 10.91 -16.35
N THR A 590 -14.27 10.26 -15.33
CA THR A 590 -13.02 9.51 -15.43
C THR A 590 -13.29 8.03 -15.70
N CYS A 591 -12.27 7.27 -16.12
CA CYS A 591 -12.39 5.82 -16.22
C CYS A 591 -12.82 5.12 -14.91
N PHE A 592 -12.47 5.69 -13.74
CA PHE A 592 -12.84 5.18 -12.42
C PHE A 592 -14.27 5.55 -12.00
N THR A 593 -14.85 6.61 -12.56
CA THR A 593 -16.23 7.02 -12.29
C THR A 593 -17.20 5.98 -12.87
N ALA A 594 -18.09 5.40 -12.07
CA ALA A 594 -19.04 4.37 -12.50
C ALA A 594 -20.09 4.92 -13.49
N PRO A 595 -20.53 4.13 -14.50
CA PRO A 595 -21.39 4.61 -15.60
C PRO A 595 -22.78 5.08 -15.17
N GLU A 596 -23.32 4.54 -14.08
CA GLU A 596 -24.61 4.95 -13.54
C GLU A 596 -24.62 6.41 -13.02
N LEU A 597 -23.46 6.95 -12.64
CA LEU A 597 -23.31 8.31 -12.11
C LEU A 597 -23.48 9.37 -13.22
N ASP A 598 -23.04 9.07 -14.45
CA ASP A 598 -23.26 9.94 -15.62
C ASP A 598 -24.76 10.09 -15.92
N SER A 599 -25.56 9.08 -15.59
CA SER A 599 -27.02 9.08 -15.75
C SER A 599 -27.75 9.83 -14.62
N GLY A 600 -27.02 10.45 -13.68
CA GLY A 600 -27.59 11.16 -12.54
C GLY A 600 -28.10 10.27 -11.40
N ASN A 601 -27.76 8.97 -11.41
CA ASN A 601 -28.08 8.09 -10.27
C ASN A 601 -27.19 8.44 -9.08
N LYS A 602 -27.71 8.21 -7.86
CA LYS A 602 -26.92 8.33 -6.63
C LYS A 602 -25.84 7.25 -6.57
N CYS A 603 -24.69 7.63 -6.05
CA CYS A 603 -23.60 6.70 -5.78
C CYS A 603 -24.01 5.68 -4.71
N ASN A 604 -23.48 4.47 -4.84
CA ASN A 604 -23.77 3.35 -3.95
C ASN A 604 -22.55 2.42 -3.87
N ALA A 605 -22.63 1.38 -3.04
CA ALA A 605 -21.54 0.44 -2.82
C ALA A 605 -21.05 -0.27 -4.12
N LEU A 606 -21.91 -0.40 -5.13
CA LEU A 606 -21.59 -1.02 -6.42
C LEU A 606 -20.85 -0.05 -7.36
N SER A 607 -20.94 1.27 -7.12
CA SER A 607 -20.13 2.30 -7.78
C SER A 607 -18.68 2.30 -7.27
N ASP A 608 -18.49 2.12 -5.96
CA ASP A 608 -17.14 1.87 -5.39
C ASP A 608 -16.53 0.57 -5.94
N LEU A 609 -17.35 -0.47 -6.09
CA LEU A 609 -16.93 -1.75 -6.67
C LEU A 609 -16.54 -1.64 -8.15
N TRP A 610 -17.20 -0.77 -8.93
CA TRP A 610 -16.75 -0.43 -10.29
C TRP A 610 -15.34 0.18 -10.26
N SER A 611 -15.13 1.20 -9.43
CA SER A 611 -13.83 1.87 -9.29
C SER A 611 -12.71 0.88 -8.95
N LEU A 612 -13.01 -0.06 -8.05
CA LEU A 612 -12.12 -1.16 -7.65
C LEU A 612 -11.88 -2.19 -8.78
N GLY A 613 -12.90 -2.48 -9.60
CA GLY A 613 -12.78 -3.26 -10.82
C GLY A 613 -11.85 -2.62 -11.84
N VAL A 614 -11.94 -1.30 -12.02
CA VAL A 614 -11.06 -0.52 -12.92
C VAL A 614 -9.61 -0.56 -12.43
N PHE A 615 -9.39 -0.40 -11.12
CA PHE A 615 -8.07 -0.55 -10.48
C PHE A 615 -7.46 -1.93 -10.75
N ALA A 616 -8.21 -3.01 -10.48
CA ALA A 616 -7.76 -4.38 -10.72
C ALA A 616 -7.46 -4.63 -12.20
N TYR A 617 -8.35 -4.19 -13.10
CA TYR A 617 -8.19 -4.33 -14.54
C TYR A 617 -6.91 -3.68 -15.08
N PHE A 618 -6.65 -2.41 -14.72
CA PHE A 618 -5.47 -1.71 -15.21
C PHE A 618 -4.15 -2.28 -14.65
N LEU A 619 -4.13 -2.75 -13.40
CA LEU A 619 -2.95 -3.42 -12.86
C LEU A 619 -2.71 -4.80 -13.52
N LEU A 620 -3.75 -5.61 -13.71
CA LEU A 620 -3.63 -6.95 -14.27
C LEU A 620 -3.31 -6.97 -15.77
N LEU A 621 -3.71 -5.93 -16.51
CA LEU A 621 -3.55 -5.84 -17.96
C LEU A 621 -2.62 -4.70 -18.42
N ALA A 622 -1.81 -4.14 -17.51
CA ALA A 622 -0.95 -2.98 -17.75
C ALA A 622 -0.13 -3.07 -19.06
N GLU A 623 0.47 -4.24 -19.33
CA GLU A 623 1.26 -4.50 -20.54
C GLU A 623 0.44 -4.34 -21.84
N SER A 624 -0.73 -4.98 -21.91
CA SER A 624 -1.60 -4.91 -23.09
C SER A 624 -2.15 -3.50 -23.35
N HIS A 625 -2.46 -2.74 -22.29
CA HIS A 625 -2.90 -1.36 -22.40
C HIS A 625 -1.79 -0.43 -22.86
N SER A 626 -0.60 -0.54 -22.24
CA SER A 626 0.56 0.24 -22.63
C SER A 626 0.90 0.04 -24.11
N ALA A 627 0.88 -1.20 -24.61
CA ALA A 627 1.14 -1.52 -26.01
C ALA A 627 0.08 -0.90 -26.96
N SER A 628 -1.21 -0.97 -26.59
CA SER A 628 -2.30 -0.38 -27.37
C SER A 628 -2.19 1.14 -27.48
N ILE A 629 -1.85 1.81 -26.36
CA ILE A 629 -1.70 3.27 -26.30
C ILE A 629 -0.49 3.73 -27.12
N THR A 630 0.65 3.05 -27.03
CA THR A 630 1.82 3.36 -27.88
C THR A 630 1.53 3.13 -29.36
N GLY A 631 0.78 2.07 -29.72
CA GLY A 631 0.36 1.81 -31.10
C GLY A 631 -0.48 2.94 -31.70
N ARG A 632 -1.45 3.46 -30.94
CA ARG A 632 -2.29 4.61 -31.32
C ARG A 632 -1.51 5.92 -31.47
N GLN A 633 -0.37 6.07 -30.80
CA GLN A 633 0.52 7.22 -30.97
C GLN A 633 1.37 7.07 -32.24
N SER A 634 1.92 5.89 -32.52
CA SER A 634 2.65 5.62 -33.78
C SER A 634 1.77 5.70 -35.03
N SER A 635 0.47 5.41 -34.94
CA SER A 635 -0.46 5.57 -36.07
C SER A 635 -0.91 7.02 -36.31
N ARG A 636 -0.46 7.98 -35.49
CA ARG A 636 -0.81 9.41 -35.57
C ARG A 636 0.29 10.30 -36.14
N THR A 637 1.47 9.76 -36.47
CA THR A 637 2.45 10.47 -37.29
C THR A 637 1.95 10.52 -38.75
N PRO A 638 1.74 11.70 -39.35
CA PRO A 638 1.28 11.79 -40.73
C PRO A 638 2.35 11.25 -41.68
N THR A 639 1.97 10.32 -42.55
CA THR A 639 2.78 9.91 -43.70
C THR A 639 3.02 11.14 -44.60
N PRO A 640 4.27 11.45 -44.98
CA PRO A 640 4.55 12.58 -45.87
C PRO A 640 4.09 12.23 -47.30
N THR A 641 2.89 12.69 -47.66
CA THR A 641 2.45 12.73 -49.06
C THR A 641 3.25 13.78 -49.81
N GLY A 642 3.95 13.37 -50.88
CA GLY A 642 4.85 14.24 -51.62
C GLY A 642 4.14 15.40 -52.33
N GLY A 643 4.82 16.54 -52.39
CA GLY A 643 4.45 17.76 -53.11
C GLY A 643 5.71 18.59 -53.37
N SER A 644 5.78 19.22 -54.55
CA SER A 644 6.99 19.84 -55.14
C SER A 644 7.47 21.12 -54.43
N PRO A 645 8.75 21.52 -54.61
CA PRO A 645 9.30 22.75 -54.04
C PRO A 645 8.92 23.98 -54.87
N ASP A 646 8.66 25.11 -54.20
CA ASP A 646 9.08 26.46 -54.63
C ASP A 646 8.76 27.50 -53.54
N ALA A 647 9.54 28.61 -53.55
CA ALA A 647 9.53 29.79 -52.66
C ALA A 647 10.54 29.83 -51.49
N GLN A 648 11.74 30.37 -51.78
CA GLN A 648 12.46 31.27 -50.86
C GLN A 648 11.67 32.61 -50.81
N GLU A 649 11.68 33.43 -49.75
CA GLU A 649 12.80 34.15 -49.11
C GLU A 649 12.42 34.50 -47.64
N THR A 650 13.26 34.25 -46.64
CA THR A 650 14.35 35.12 -46.10
C THR A 650 13.91 36.14 -45.05
N GLU A 651 14.17 35.84 -43.76
CA GLU A 651 14.93 36.78 -42.92
C GLU A 651 15.64 36.07 -41.74
N MET A 652 16.77 36.62 -41.30
CA MET A 652 17.70 35.95 -40.38
C MET A 652 17.56 36.37 -38.90
N ALA A 653 17.99 35.44 -38.04
CA ALA A 653 18.61 35.68 -36.73
C ALA A 653 17.74 36.20 -35.57
N ARG A 654 17.46 35.29 -34.62
CA ARG A 654 17.93 35.46 -33.22
C ARG A 654 17.98 34.14 -32.42
N ARG A 655 19.21 33.80 -32.00
CA ARG A 655 19.63 33.00 -30.82
C ARG A 655 19.03 31.60 -30.63
N ARG A 656 19.90 30.60 -30.81
CA ARG A 656 19.73 29.21 -30.37
C ARG A 656 19.46 29.13 -28.86
N SER A 657 18.35 28.52 -28.46
CA SER A 657 18.28 27.78 -27.19
C SER A 657 18.18 26.29 -27.52
N HIS A 658 19.14 25.48 -27.07
CA HIS A 658 19.02 24.03 -27.14
C HIS A 658 18.07 23.57 -26.04
N LYS A 659 16.75 23.66 -26.29
CA LYS A 659 15.80 22.90 -25.50
C LYS A 659 15.92 21.44 -25.89
N TYR A 660 16.37 20.59 -24.97
CA TYR A 660 16.13 19.16 -25.07
C TYR A 660 14.63 18.95 -25.25
N SER A 661 14.23 18.32 -26.35
CA SER A 661 12.84 17.95 -26.59
C SER A 661 12.47 16.78 -25.69
N VAL A 662 12.17 17.07 -24.42
CA VAL A 662 11.42 16.14 -23.57
C VAL A 662 10.06 15.98 -24.23
N THR A 663 9.84 14.82 -24.85
CA THR A 663 8.54 14.47 -25.42
C THR A 663 7.55 14.32 -24.26
N VAL A 664 6.82 15.40 -23.96
CA VAL A 664 5.75 15.38 -22.97
C VAL A 664 4.66 14.45 -23.49
N LEU A 665 4.65 13.22 -23.01
CA LEU A 665 3.56 12.29 -23.25
C LEU A 665 2.31 12.86 -22.57
N PRO A 666 1.20 13.09 -23.31
CA PRO A 666 -0.09 13.29 -22.66
C PRO A 666 -0.47 11.94 -22.01
N GLY A 667 -0.29 11.87 -20.69
CA GLY A 667 -0.33 10.63 -19.91
C GLY A 667 -0.90 10.86 -18.52
N GLY A 668 -1.56 9.83 -17.99
CA GLY A 668 -2.32 9.90 -16.75
C GLY A 668 -3.65 9.18 -16.87
N TYR A 669 -4.00 8.38 -15.86
CA TYR A 669 -5.22 7.58 -15.83
C TYR A 669 -6.51 8.39 -16.02
N ARG A 670 -6.49 9.67 -15.61
CA ARG A 670 -7.62 10.62 -15.75
C ARG A 670 -8.04 10.87 -17.20
N GLN A 671 -7.14 10.65 -18.17
CA GLN A 671 -7.41 10.82 -19.61
C GLN A 671 -7.85 9.53 -20.31
N LEU A 672 -7.94 8.40 -19.58
CA LEU A 672 -8.35 7.12 -20.15
C LEU A 672 -9.86 6.97 -20.18
N ASN A 673 -10.34 6.31 -21.25
CA ASN A 673 -11.73 5.88 -21.35
C ASN A 673 -12.01 4.72 -20.37
N ARG A 674 -13.29 4.53 -20.01
CA ARG A 674 -13.75 3.37 -19.25
C ARG A 674 -13.34 2.05 -19.94
N PRO A 675 -13.00 1.00 -19.17
CA PRO A 675 -12.63 -0.30 -19.73
C PRO A 675 -13.85 -1.03 -20.30
N ILE A 676 -13.78 -1.40 -21.58
CA ILE A 676 -14.76 -2.31 -22.20
C ILE A 676 -14.19 -3.72 -22.12
N VAL A 677 -14.75 -4.55 -21.23
CA VAL A 677 -14.24 -5.90 -20.96
C VAL A 677 -14.82 -6.89 -21.97
N ASN A 678 -13.94 -7.54 -22.73
CA ASN A 678 -14.28 -8.66 -23.60
C ASN A 678 -13.59 -9.92 -23.07
N LEU A 679 -14.27 -11.07 -23.08
CA LEU A 679 -13.68 -12.35 -22.67
C LEU A 679 -12.33 -12.64 -23.35
N LYS A 680 -12.13 -12.16 -24.59
CA LYS A 680 -10.86 -12.27 -25.33
C LYS A 680 -9.70 -11.47 -24.71
N SER A 681 -9.94 -10.29 -24.13
CA SER A 681 -8.86 -9.45 -23.57
C SER A 681 -8.42 -9.87 -22.16
N ILE A 682 -9.23 -10.67 -21.45
CA ILE A 682 -8.95 -11.18 -20.09
C ILE A 682 -8.54 -12.65 -20.05
N LYS A 683 -8.29 -13.31 -21.20
CA LYS A 683 -7.93 -14.74 -21.27
C LYS A 683 -6.67 -15.11 -20.49
N GLN A 684 -5.71 -14.18 -20.38
CA GLN A 684 -4.42 -14.39 -19.71
C GLN A 684 -4.49 -14.34 -18.17
N LEU A 685 -5.61 -13.88 -17.60
CA LEU A 685 -5.80 -13.82 -16.15
C LEU A 685 -6.18 -15.19 -15.58
N SER A 686 -5.90 -15.43 -14.29
CA SER A 686 -6.45 -16.58 -13.57
C SER A 686 -7.98 -16.58 -13.64
N LYS A 687 -8.62 -17.74 -13.44
CA LYS A 687 -10.10 -17.83 -13.42
C LYS A 687 -10.74 -16.90 -12.39
N TRP A 688 -10.07 -16.68 -11.27
CA TRP A 688 -10.54 -15.77 -10.22
C TRP A 688 -10.44 -14.30 -10.61
N GLY A 689 -9.26 -13.84 -11.05
CA GLY A 689 -9.06 -12.47 -11.50
C GLY A 689 -9.91 -12.13 -12.72
N ARG A 690 -10.09 -13.08 -13.64
CA ARG A 690 -11.00 -13.00 -14.78
C ARG A 690 -12.45 -12.80 -14.35
N ARG A 691 -12.95 -13.61 -13.39
CA ARG A 691 -14.32 -13.51 -12.86
C ARG A 691 -14.55 -12.20 -12.12
N PHE A 692 -13.59 -11.76 -11.31
CA PHE A 692 -13.66 -10.46 -10.62
C PHE A 692 -13.82 -9.33 -11.62
N VAL A 693 -12.81 -9.14 -12.48
CA VAL A 693 -12.75 -8.08 -13.49
C VAL A 693 -14.01 -8.06 -14.37
N TYR A 694 -14.46 -9.22 -14.86
CA TYR A 694 -15.62 -9.30 -15.75
C TYR A 694 -16.92 -8.88 -15.07
N ASN A 695 -17.17 -9.33 -13.84
CA ASN A 695 -18.40 -9.01 -13.13
C ASN A 695 -18.39 -7.57 -12.58
N THR A 696 -17.28 -7.09 -11.99
CA THR A 696 -17.22 -5.74 -11.40
C THR A 696 -17.34 -4.61 -12.42
N LEU A 697 -17.03 -4.88 -13.70
CA LEU A 697 -17.07 -3.92 -14.80
C LEU A 697 -18.30 -4.09 -15.71
N GLN A 698 -19.37 -4.72 -15.22
CA GLN A 698 -20.67 -4.67 -15.89
C GLN A 698 -21.28 -3.28 -15.79
N GLU A 699 -21.89 -2.80 -16.89
CA GLU A 699 -22.56 -1.49 -16.92
C GLU A 699 -23.70 -1.44 -15.90
N GLU A 700 -24.52 -2.49 -15.81
CA GLU A 700 -25.56 -2.64 -14.80
C GLU A 700 -24.96 -2.88 -13.40
N PRO A 701 -25.26 -2.02 -12.40
CA PRO A 701 -24.72 -2.19 -11.04
C PRO A 701 -25.10 -3.52 -10.40
N MET A 702 -26.34 -3.98 -10.60
CA MET A 702 -26.88 -5.23 -10.03
C MET A 702 -26.23 -6.51 -10.58
N SER A 703 -25.34 -6.41 -11.57
CA SER A 703 -24.57 -7.53 -12.12
C SER A 703 -23.16 -7.63 -11.53
N ARG A 704 -22.76 -6.69 -10.66
CA ARG A 704 -21.39 -6.57 -10.11
C ARG A 704 -21.12 -7.41 -8.85
N GLY A 705 -22.16 -7.78 -8.10
CA GLY A 705 -22.04 -8.50 -6.82
C GLY A 705 -21.86 -7.59 -5.60
N SER A 706 -22.12 -8.13 -4.41
CA SER A 706 -21.89 -7.45 -3.13
C SER A 706 -20.43 -7.56 -2.65
N LEU A 707 -20.02 -6.69 -1.73
CA LEU A 707 -18.68 -6.73 -1.13
C LEU A 707 -18.43 -8.04 -0.38
N ASP A 708 -19.43 -8.53 0.37
CA ASP A 708 -19.35 -9.80 1.10
C ASP A 708 -19.22 -11.01 0.17
N PHE A 709 -19.92 -11.03 -0.98
CA PHE A 709 -19.75 -12.05 -2.01
C PHE A 709 -18.30 -12.13 -2.51
N TRP A 710 -17.65 -10.99 -2.72
CA TRP A 710 -16.25 -10.96 -3.16
C TRP A 710 -15.27 -11.31 -2.04
N LEU A 711 -15.48 -10.81 -0.81
CA LEU A 711 -14.65 -11.16 0.36
C LEU A 711 -14.71 -12.66 0.72
N ASP A 712 -15.79 -13.35 0.37
CA ASP A 712 -15.89 -14.80 0.55
C ASP A 712 -15.18 -15.64 -0.54
N ASN A 713 -14.75 -15.03 -1.65
CA ASN A 713 -14.21 -15.68 -2.86
C ASN A 713 -12.79 -16.28 -2.69
N ASP A 714 -12.51 -17.36 -3.42
CA ASP A 714 -11.21 -18.04 -3.45
C ASP A 714 -10.06 -17.23 -4.08
N TRP A 715 -10.33 -16.12 -4.79
CA TRP A 715 -9.24 -15.24 -5.27
C TRP A 715 -8.32 -14.75 -4.14
N PHE A 716 -8.89 -14.61 -2.94
CA PHE A 716 -8.19 -14.15 -1.74
C PHE A 716 -7.74 -15.31 -0.83
N SER A 717 -7.80 -16.55 -1.34
CA SER A 717 -7.35 -17.76 -0.65
C SER A 717 -5.84 -17.73 -0.42
N LEU A 718 -5.43 -18.07 0.80
CA LEU A 718 -4.02 -18.15 1.21
C LEU A 718 -3.45 -19.57 1.15
N LYS A 719 -4.16 -20.51 0.51
CA LYS A 719 -3.68 -21.89 0.31
C LYS A 719 -2.46 -21.89 -0.62
N ALA A 720 -1.49 -22.76 -0.35
CA ALA A 720 -0.18 -22.74 -1.01
C ALA A 720 -0.24 -22.98 -2.53
N ASP A 721 -1.19 -23.79 -3.00
CA ASP A 721 -1.50 -24.03 -4.41
C ASP A 721 -2.01 -22.76 -5.12
N VAL A 722 -2.99 -22.07 -4.53
CA VAL A 722 -3.54 -20.81 -5.05
C VAL A 722 -2.47 -19.71 -5.07
N VAL A 723 -1.75 -19.52 -3.97
CA VAL A 723 -0.66 -18.53 -3.89
C VAL A 723 0.42 -18.83 -4.92
N LYS A 724 0.78 -20.10 -5.12
CA LYS A 724 1.75 -20.50 -6.15
C LYS A 724 1.24 -20.13 -7.54
N GLN A 725 0.01 -20.49 -7.91
CA GLN A 725 -0.58 -20.13 -9.22
C GLN A 725 -0.58 -18.62 -9.46
N LEU A 726 -1.03 -17.83 -8.47
CA LEU A 726 -1.12 -16.37 -8.56
C LEU A 726 0.24 -15.64 -8.54
N THR A 727 1.34 -16.33 -8.20
CA THR A 727 2.71 -15.79 -8.20
C THR A 727 3.58 -16.26 -9.37
N LEU A 728 3.09 -17.18 -10.22
CA LEU A 728 3.84 -17.68 -11.40
C LEU A 728 4.20 -16.57 -12.40
N ASN A 729 3.27 -15.66 -12.67
CA ASN A 729 3.40 -14.62 -13.69
C ASN A 729 3.70 -13.26 -13.04
N THR A 730 4.86 -12.70 -13.34
CA THR A 730 5.27 -11.35 -12.94
C THR A 730 4.86 -10.32 -13.99
N ILE A 731 4.15 -9.28 -13.57
CA ILE A 731 3.73 -8.16 -14.40
C ILE A 731 4.77 -7.03 -14.26
N PRO A 732 5.48 -6.61 -15.32
CA PRO A 732 6.44 -5.52 -15.25
C PRO A 732 5.77 -4.16 -15.00
N SER A 733 6.14 -3.47 -13.93
CA SER A 733 5.52 -2.19 -13.56
C SER A 733 5.93 -1.04 -14.47
N LYS A 734 6.95 -1.19 -15.33
CA LYS A 734 7.32 -0.22 -16.37
C LYS A 734 6.12 0.23 -17.22
N TYR A 735 5.13 -0.63 -17.42
CA TYR A 735 3.91 -0.35 -18.18
C TYR A 735 2.93 0.55 -17.43
N LEU A 736 3.02 0.64 -16.09
CA LEU A 736 2.21 1.53 -15.26
C LEU A 736 2.53 3.01 -15.48
N ARG A 737 3.65 3.34 -16.14
CA ARG A 737 4.04 4.74 -16.43
C ARG A 737 2.97 5.50 -17.21
N VAL A 738 2.19 4.80 -18.05
CA VAL A 738 1.11 5.40 -18.84
C VAL A 738 -0.05 5.88 -17.96
N PHE A 739 -0.24 5.26 -16.79
CA PHE A 739 -1.27 5.65 -15.82
C PHE A 739 -0.84 6.82 -14.93
N ARG A 740 0.46 7.10 -14.80
CA ARG A 740 0.97 8.16 -13.91
C ARG A 740 0.66 9.56 -14.48
N PRO A 741 -0.06 10.43 -13.75
CA PRO A 741 -0.25 11.83 -14.12
C PRO A 741 1.06 12.62 -14.19
N THR A 742 1.14 13.57 -15.12
CA THR A 742 2.28 14.50 -15.26
C THR A 742 2.44 15.48 -14.09
N GLU A 743 1.36 15.73 -13.34
CA GLU A 743 1.33 16.64 -12.18
C GLU A 743 1.90 16.03 -10.89
N ASN A 744 2.17 14.72 -10.89
CA ASN A 744 2.64 14.03 -9.69
C ASN A 744 4.17 14.11 -9.55
N LEU A 745 4.62 15.18 -8.88
CA LEU A 745 5.89 15.22 -8.17
C LEU A 745 5.82 14.37 -6.90
N TYR A 746 6.93 13.76 -6.48
CA TYR A 746 6.98 12.88 -5.31
C TYR A 746 7.97 13.35 -4.26
N GLY A 747 7.51 13.28 -3.01
CA GLY A 747 8.33 13.44 -1.82
C GLY A 747 7.79 14.51 -0.89
N VAL A 748 8.39 14.56 0.29
CA VAL A 748 8.36 15.76 1.10
C VAL A 748 9.48 16.64 0.60
N VAL A 749 9.11 17.77 0.00
CA VAL A 749 10.03 18.84 -0.39
C VAL A 749 10.48 19.52 0.90
N PRO A 750 11.78 19.55 1.23
CA PRO A 750 12.24 20.30 2.40
C PRO A 750 11.94 21.78 2.20
N LEU A 751 11.51 22.48 3.25
CA LEU A 751 11.39 23.93 3.20
C LEU A 751 12.75 24.56 2.88
N PHE A 752 12.78 25.48 1.92
CA PHE A 752 13.98 26.29 1.67
C PHE A 752 14.15 27.35 2.77
N SER A 753 15.37 27.85 2.96
CA SER A 753 15.70 28.77 4.07
C SER A 753 15.04 30.15 3.98
N ASP A 754 14.50 30.49 2.81
CA ASP A 754 13.79 31.71 2.45
C ASP A 754 12.27 31.56 2.42
N GLU A 755 11.74 30.33 2.56
CA GLU A 755 10.30 30.08 2.64
C GLU A 755 9.77 30.29 4.07
N THR A 756 8.60 30.92 4.17
CA THR A 756 7.90 31.08 5.46
C THR A 756 7.31 29.74 5.92
N ASP A 757 7.48 29.39 7.21
CA ASP A 757 6.93 28.15 7.77
C ASP A 757 5.40 28.14 7.60
N PRO A 758 4.80 27.18 6.88
CA PRO A 758 3.35 27.06 6.73
C PRO A 758 2.57 27.15 8.04
N LEU A 759 3.09 26.60 9.14
CA LEU A 759 2.47 26.66 10.47
C LEU A 759 2.45 28.06 11.09
N SER A 760 3.34 28.96 10.63
CA SER A 760 3.34 30.38 11.01
C SER A 760 2.41 31.24 10.14
N THR A 761 1.91 30.70 9.01
CA THR A 761 0.97 31.39 8.12
C THR A 761 -0.50 31.27 8.54
N ILE A 762 -0.77 30.57 9.65
CA ILE A 762 -2.10 30.36 10.26
C ILE A 762 -2.09 30.61 11.77
#